data_AF-A0A3G9IIC7-F1
#
_entry.id   AF-A0A3G9IIC7-F1
#
_cell.length_a   1.000
_cell.length_b   1.000
_cell.length_c   1.000
_cell.angle_alpha   90.00
_cell.angle_beta   90.00
_cell.angle_gamma   90.00
#
_symmetry.space_group_name_H-M   'P 1'
#
loop_
_entity.id
_entity.type
_entity.pdbx_description
1 polymer ?
#
loop_
_entity_poly.entity_id
_entity_poly.type
_entity_poly.pdbx_seq_one_letter_code
_entity_poly.pdbx_strand_id
1 'polypeptide(L)'
;MLLNPFEVTKAVDFSDDEILDKFVDFPKLTFNAIVNPASPMPQFLVSGKGGGRTHLMRYYSYPIQKRRATRQGSKLLDSINSDGYLGVYMRCSGLNGLRFTGKGIDDEAWQTVFAAYMDIWITENLLNVLCDMQHNGAGWSIEQISNFCAAMNVLLPPATDPDEVRSTTLDFVIESVRGARRDMDRAVNDAAFTRELHVEVYGSPGDLVFGAAASASRHLHGLGSVRFTYLVDEFENLSEAQQMYLNTLIREKQLPCSFMIGSRTPGVRTHKTLSAGEENRKGSEYELIELDNRYREDAGSYGEFCARLALNRLNRLDRSGGIDYVASEAELRAVLGGASGDVDHVQALVSLLAKKSAPHERPHLKRLWDVVYEQSDNESLASQIVTAVAVEENPVIERLRIHRFYQSLRSTSGQPTLEGAREAAAFLPSVGRLSRESKNYVGLWRVDMTAHVYNSIQERMPQQGLDKLIETSGFLPRNFLIILKSIARYVDFAGGEPFVKGSTVDAKAQLAGVADASSWFVSDALPSGPLGNACDIAIRRLGNLLQRARYSDKPNEVGYAAFSIGSGALTEDAQRVLDACVSHELLVEIPNGRSARNYGPRLRKYQLHPMVAPSYSLPTSRRGEMRLVPAAASAVFDAEVPESEYLVVLNAQLATMKAPFSRKRSSKEEPLFDA
;
A
#
# COMPACT_ATOMS: atom_id res chain seq x y z
N MET A 1 -14.91 7.06 27.58
CA MET A 1 -14.04 6.99 26.38
C MET A 1 -14.94 6.61 25.23
N LEU A 2 -15.06 7.46 24.22
CA LEU A 2 -15.89 7.17 23.05
C LEU A 2 -15.27 5.98 22.29
N LEU A 3 -16.10 5.03 21.86
CA LEU A 3 -15.62 3.91 21.05
C LEU A 3 -15.16 4.44 19.69
N ASN A 4 -13.88 4.29 19.37
CA ASN A 4 -13.37 4.66 18.05
C ASN A 4 -13.84 3.62 17.00
N PRO A 5 -14.69 3.98 16.03
CA PRO A 5 -15.25 3.03 15.05
C PRO A 5 -14.19 2.48 14.08
N PHE A 6 -13.00 3.09 14.05
CA PHE A 6 -11.89 2.73 13.17
C PHE A 6 -10.79 1.95 13.91
N GLU A 7 -11.01 1.55 15.16
CA GLU A 7 -9.97 0.94 16.00
C GLU A 7 -9.42 -0.36 15.42
N VAL A 8 -10.31 -1.25 14.96
CA VAL A 8 -9.94 -2.53 14.32
C VAL A 8 -9.90 -2.37 12.81
N THR A 9 -8.70 -2.48 12.24
CA THR A 9 -8.44 -2.23 10.82
C THR A 9 -7.97 -3.46 10.05
N LYS A 10 -7.63 -4.56 10.73
CA LYS A 10 -7.20 -5.80 10.07
C LYS A 10 -8.38 -6.76 9.95
N ALA A 11 -8.53 -7.33 8.75
CA ALA A 11 -9.57 -8.32 8.50
C ALA A 11 -9.35 -9.62 9.28
N VAL A 12 -8.11 -9.95 9.68
CA VAL A 12 -7.82 -11.16 10.49
C VAL A 12 -8.40 -11.09 11.90
N ASP A 13 -8.67 -9.89 12.40
CA ASP A 13 -9.20 -9.67 13.77
C ASP A 13 -10.74 -9.64 13.79
N PHE A 14 -11.40 -9.73 12.63
CA PHE A 14 -12.86 -9.74 12.55
C PHE A 14 -13.44 -11.15 12.72
N SER A 15 -14.57 -11.26 13.39
CA SER A 15 -15.47 -12.41 13.29
C SER A 15 -16.09 -12.50 11.89
N ASP A 16 -16.73 -13.63 11.57
CA ASP A 16 -17.41 -13.81 10.28
C ASP A 16 -18.60 -12.84 10.12
N ASP A 17 -19.36 -12.60 11.20
CA ASP A 17 -20.42 -11.60 11.18
C ASP A 17 -19.87 -10.22 10.88
N GLU A 18 -18.75 -9.83 11.51
CA GLU A 18 -18.06 -8.58 11.25
C GLU A 18 -17.53 -8.47 9.82
N ILE A 19 -17.02 -9.53 9.21
CA ILE A 19 -16.61 -9.52 7.80
C ILE A 19 -17.79 -9.18 6.89
N LEU A 20 -18.92 -9.87 7.07
CA LEU A 20 -20.13 -9.64 6.28
C LEU A 20 -20.68 -8.23 6.50
N ASP A 21 -20.71 -7.81 7.75
CA ASP A 21 -21.22 -6.55 8.24
C ASP A 21 -20.48 -5.32 7.73
N LYS A 22 -19.16 -5.44 7.72
CA LYS A 22 -18.22 -4.39 7.38
C LYS A 22 -17.77 -4.48 5.92
N PHE A 23 -18.33 -5.43 5.16
CA PHE A 23 -18.12 -5.51 3.72
C PHE A 23 -18.77 -4.31 3.04
N VAL A 24 -18.01 -3.66 2.18
CA VAL A 24 -18.47 -2.58 1.31
C VAL A 24 -18.10 -3.00 -0.10
N ASP A 25 -19.06 -2.98 -1.00
CA ASP A 25 -18.83 -3.36 -2.38
C ASP A 25 -18.17 -2.23 -3.18
N PHE A 26 -17.41 -2.58 -4.22
CA PHE A 26 -16.76 -1.60 -5.08
C PHE A 26 -17.80 -0.93 -6.00
N PRO A 27 -17.90 0.42 -6.03
CA PRO A 27 -18.90 1.10 -6.84
C PRO A 27 -18.79 0.78 -8.33
N LYS A 28 -19.93 0.86 -9.04
CA LYS A 28 -20.13 0.65 -10.50
C LYS A 28 -19.87 -0.75 -11.04
N LEU A 29 -18.80 -1.42 -10.63
CA LEU A 29 -18.40 -2.72 -11.17
C LEU A 29 -18.70 -3.87 -10.20
N THR A 30 -18.93 -3.63 -8.90
CA THR A 30 -18.90 -4.65 -7.83
C THR A 30 -17.56 -5.39 -7.78
N PHE A 31 -17.19 -5.95 -6.64
CA PHE A 31 -15.97 -6.77 -6.57
C PHE A 31 -16.07 -8.02 -7.43
N ASN A 32 -17.27 -8.52 -7.70
CA ASN A 32 -17.46 -9.71 -8.54
C ASN A 32 -17.09 -9.49 -10.02
N ALA A 33 -17.06 -8.25 -10.52
CA ALA A 33 -16.52 -7.96 -11.84
C ALA A 33 -14.99 -7.79 -11.83
N ILE A 34 -14.39 -7.58 -10.66
CA ILE A 34 -12.94 -7.46 -10.49
C ILE A 34 -12.32 -8.85 -10.23
N VAL A 35 -12.97 -9.65 -9.39
CA VAL A 35 -12.52 -10.96 -8.91
C VAL A 35 -13.69 -11.94 -9.05
N ASN A 36 -13.46 -13.11 -9.64
CA ASN A 36 -14.52 -14.08 -9.89
C ASN A 36 -14.14 -15.45 -9.29
N PRO A 37 -14.55 -15.74 -8.04
CA PRO A 37 -14.31 -17.04 -7.43
C PRO A 37 -15.01 -18.19 -8.15
N ALA A 38 -16.04 -17.93 -8.97
CA ALA A 38 -16.64 -18.93 -9.85
C ALA A 38 -15.89 -19.09 -11.17
N SER A 39 -14.72 -18.47 -11.38
CA SER A 39 -13.94 -18.68 -12.61
C SER A 39 -13.25 -20.05 -12.62
N PRO A 40 -13.30 -20.82 -13.73
CA PRO A 40 -12.43 -21.99 -13.89
C PRO A 40 -10.96 -21.61 -14.05
N MET A 41 -10.65 -20.36 -14.41
CA MET A 41 -9.28 -19.85 -14.48
C MET A 41 -8.81 -19.45 -13.07
N PRO A 42 -7.73 -20.07 -12.54
CA PRO A 42 -7.10 -19.65 -11.30
C PRO A 42 -6.74 -18.18 -11.30
N GLN A 43 -6.80 -17.54 -10.13
CA GLN A 43 -6.58 -16.10 -9.99
C GLN A 43 -5.52 -15.81 -8.93
N PHE A 44 -4.52 -15.01 -9.26
CA PHE A 44 -3.64 -14.38 -8.28
C PHE A 44 -4.22 -13.01 -7.93
N LEU A 45 -4.72 -12.88 -6.71
CA LEU A 45 -5.20 -11.63 -6.14
C LEU A 45 -4.06 -10.99 -5.35
N VAL A 46 -3.43 -9.96 -5.92
CA VAL A 46 -2.27 -9.31 -5.31
C VAL A 46 -2.52 -7.83 -5.04
N SER A 47 -1.80 -7.27 -4.05
CA SER A 47 -1.77 -5.84 -3.74
C SER A 47 -0.72 -5.49 -2.68
N GLY A 48 -0.74 -4.23 -2.24
CA GLY A 48 -0.09 -3.81 -1.01
C GLY A 48 -0.64 -4.37 0.30
N LYS A 49 0.10 -4.17 1.38
CA LYS A 49 -0.34 -4.52 2.74
C LYS A 49 -1.53 -3.63 3.10
N GLY A 50 -2.69 -4.25 3.33
CA GLY A 50 -3.92 -3.51 3.63
C GLY A 50 -4.74 -3.09 2.40
N GLY A 51 -4.44 -3.67 1.22
CA GLY A 51 -5.23 -3.50 0.00
C GLY A 51 -6.59 -4.24 -0.02
N GLY A 52 -7.00 -4.88 1.08
CA GLY A 52 -8.33 -5.50 1.21
C GLY A 52 -8.45 -6.99 0.83
N ARG A 53 -7.37 -7.64 0.38
CA ARG A 53 -7.38 -9.05 -0.07
C ARG A 53 -8.01 -10.02 0.93
N THR A 54 -7.51 -10.05 2.16
CA THR A 54 -8.00 -10.96 3.21
C THR A 54 -9.49 -10.73 3.49
N HIS A 55 -9.96 -9.48 3.50
CA HIS A 55 -11.39 -9.20 3.69
C HIS A 55 -12.20 -9.78 2.53
N LEU A 56 -11.73 -9.58 1.29
CA LEU A 56 -12.39 -10.08 0.09
C LEU A 56 -12.41 -11.61 0.02
N MET A 57 -11.27 -12.26 0.30
CA MET A 57 -11.17 -13.73 0.34
C MET A 57 -12.04 -14.33 1.44
N ARG A 58 -12.06 -13.73 2.64
CA ARG A 58 -13.00 -14.14 3.69
C ARG A 58 -14.45 -13.92 3.26
N TYR A 59 -14.77 -12.82 2.61
CA TYR A 59 -16.12 -12.58 2.09
C TYR A 59 -16.56 -13.65 1.08
N TYR A 60 -15.65 -14.16 0.25
CA TYR A 60 -15.93 -15.27 -0.66
C TYR A 60 -15.90 -16.65 0.01
N SER A 61 -15.48 -16.76 1.25
CA SER A 61 -15.40 -18.05 1.94
C SER A 61 -16.78 -18.60 2.35
N TYR A 62 -16.88 -19.92 2.43
CA TYR A 62 -18.06 -20.65 2.86
C TYR A 62 -18.69 -20.12 4.17
N PRO A 63 -17.94 -19.82 5.25
CA PRO A 63 -18.52 -19.24 6.45
C PRO A 63 -19.37 -17.99 6.16
N ILE A 64 -18.92 -17.12 5.25
CA ILE A 64 -19.68 -15.92 4.87
C ILE A 64 -20.81 -16.25 3.89
N GLN A 65 -20.61 -17.18 2.94
CA GLN A 65 -21.69 -17.67 2.06
C GLN A 65 -22.87 -18.21 2.90
N LYS A 66 -22.59 -19.02 3.92
CA LYS A 66 -23.58 -19.54 4.87
C LYS A 66 -24.31 -18.41 5.60
N ARG A 67 -23.59 -17.43 6.14
CA ARG A 67 -24.18 -16.27 6.84
C ARG A 67 -25.06 -15.43 5.91
N ARG A 68 -24.64 -15.21 4.65
CA ARG A 68 -25.47 -14.54 3.62
C ARG A 68 -26.77 -15.28 3.39
N ALA A 69 -26.71 -16.60 3.18
CA ALA A 69 -27.90 -17.45 3.01
C ALA A 69 -28.86 -17.32 4.20
N THR A 70 -28.34 -17.41 5.43
CA THR A 70 -29.13 -17.25 6.67
C THR A 70 -29.80 -15.88 6.75
N ARG A 71 -29.07 -14.79 6.51
CA ARG A 71 -29.65 -13.42 6.57
C ARG A 71 -30.70 -13.16 5.49
N GLN A 72 -30.57 -13.83 4.34
CA GLN A 72 -31.53 -13.74 3.23
C GLN A 72 -32.70 -14.71 3.37
N GLY A 73 -32.73 -15.57 4.40
CA GLY A 73 -33.75 -16.61 4.55
C GLY A 73 -33.73 -17.67 3.44
N SER A 74 -32.62 -17.80 2.72
CA SER A 74 -32.45 -18.74 1.61
C SER A 74 -31.89 -20.08 2.10
N LYS A 75 -32.21 -21.18 1.39
CA LYS A 75 -31.58 -22.47 1.67
C LYS A 75 -30.09 -22.40 1.32
N LEU A 76 -29.26 -23.08 2.13
CA LEU A 76 -27.81 -23.04 1.99
C LEU A 76 -27.34 -23.46 0.59
N LEU A 77 -27.80 -24.62 0.10
CA LEU A 77 -27.41 -25.13 -1.22
C LEU A 77 -27.91 -24.25 -2.37
N ASP A 78 -29.10 -23.65 -2.26
CA ASP A 78 -29.61 -22.74 -3.28
C ASP A 78 -28.73 -21.49 -3.38
N SER A 79 -28.31 -20.95 -2.22
CA SER A 79 -27.37 -19.82 -2.17
C SER A 79 -26.00 -20.17 -2.74
N ILE A 80 -25.44 -21.34 -2.42
CA ILE A 80 -24.15 -21.79 -2.98
C ILE A 80 -24.24 -21.99 -4.50
N ASN A 81 -25.34 -22.57 -4.99
CA ASN A 81 -25.56 -22.71 -6.42
C ASN A 81 -25.73 -21.37 -7.13
N SER A 82 -26.40 -20.41 -6.49
CA SER A 82 -26.52 -19.04 -7.02
C SER A 82 -25.18 -18.32 -7.07
N ASP A 83 -24.31 -18.54 -6.08
CA ASP A 83 -22.94 -18.02 -6.09
C ASP A 83 -22.11 -18.69 -7.20
N GLY A 84 -22.40 -19.96 -7.53
CA GLY A 84 -21.72 -20.74 -8.57
C GLY A 84 -20.39 -21.36 -8.12
N TYR A 85 -20.04 -21.21 -6.84
CA TYR A 85 -18.83 -21.75 -6.24
C TYR A 85 -19.01 -21.98 -4.73
N LEU A 86 -18.18 -22.86 -4.18
CA LEU A 86 -17.97 -23.09 -2.76
C LEU A 86 -16.57 -22.62 -2.40
N GLY A 87 -16.47 -21.55 -1.61
CA GLY A 87 -15.21 -20.95 -1.21
C GLY A 87 -14.56 -21.68 -0.03
N VAL A 88 -13.47 -22.41 -0.27
CA VAL A 88 -12.72 -23.11 0.78
C VAL A 88 -11.53 -22.25 1.19
N TYR A 89 -11.67 -21.51 2.29
CA TYR A 89 -10.64 -20.57 2.75
C TYR A 89 -9.58 -21.22 3.62
N MET A 90 -8.32 -20.93 3.30
CA MET A 90 -7.17 -21.31 4.11
C MET A 90 -6.17 -20.15 4.15
N ARG A 91 -5.44 -20.06 5.26
CA ARG A 91 -4.42 -19.03 5.48
C ARG A 91 -3.07 -19.69 5.67
N CYS A 92 -2.10 -19.37 4.81
CA CYS A 92 -0.72 -19.83 4.94
C CYS A 92 -0.06 -19.14 6.13
N SER A 93 -0.15 -19.70 7.34
CA SER A 93 0.51 -19.14 8.52
C SER A 93 2.03 -19.23 8.40
N GLY A 94 2.74 -18.16 8.79
CA GLY A 94 4.20 -18.16 8.88
C GLY A 94 4.79 -19.22 9.82
N LEU A 95 4.00 -19.74 10.76
CA LEU A 95 4.39 -20.85 11.64
C LEU A 95 4.51 -22.19 10.90
N ASN A 96 3.88 -22.33 9.73
CA ASN A 96 3.84 -23.59 8.98
C ASN A 96 4.87 -23.66 7.86
N GLY A 97 5.33 -22.54 7.30
CA GLY A 97 6.26 -22.55 6.16
C GLY A 97 7.67 -23.01 6.55
N LEU A 98 8.25 -22.43 7.60
CA LEU A 98 9.68 -22.63 7.93
C LEU A 98 10.02 -24.01 8.53
N ARG A 99 9.03 -24.85 8.81
CA ARG A 99 9.28 -26.16 9.44
C ARG A 99 9.68 -27.26 8.43
N PHE A 100 9.50 -27.03 7.13
CA PHE A 100 9.78 -27.99 6.06
C PHE A 100 11.10 -27.66 5.33
N THR A 101 12.18 -27.45 6.08
CA THR A 101 13.51 -27.20 5.51
C THR A 101 14.59 -27.49 6.56
N GLY A 102 15.82 -27.73 6.10
CA GLY A 102 17.00 -27.90 6.95
C GLY A 102 16.96 -29.17 7.79
N LYS A 103 17.36 -29.06 9.06
CA LYS A 103 17.43 -30.18 10.03
C LYS A 103 18.32 -31.36 9.60
N GLY A 104 19.24 -31.12 8.67
CA GLY A 104 20.11 -32.17 8.11
C GLY A 104 19.40 -33.12 7.14
N ILE A 105 18.21 -32.76 6.68
CA ILE A 105 17.43 -33.51 5.69
C ILE A 105 17.50 -32.79 4.34
N ASP A 106 17.49 -33.58 3.27
CA ASP A 106 17.52 -33.10 1.89
C ASP A 106 16.28 -32.27 1.51
N ASP A 107 16.49 -31.24 0.68
CA ASP A 107 15.42 -30.33 0.26
C ASP A 107 14.37 -31.02 -0.63
N GLU A 108 14.73 -32.04 -1.41
CA GLU A 108 13.78 -32.83 -2.22
C GLU A 108 12.84 -33.65 -1.32
N ALA A 109 13.38 -34.22 -0.24
CA ALA A 109 12.58 -34.91 0.77
C ALA A 109 11.62 -33.94 1.47
N TRP A 110 12.09 -32.74 1.84
CA TRP A 110 11.22 -31.71 2.40
C TRP A 110 10.13 -31.25 1.45
N GLN A 111 10.44 -31.09 0.17
CA GLN A 111 9.48 -30.71 -0.85
C GLN A 111 8.38 -31.78 -1.01
N THR A 112 8.77 -33.06 -0.99
CA THR A 112 7.85 -34.21 -1.04
C THR A 112 6.93 -34.24 0.19
N VAL A 113 7.49 -34.11 1.40
CA VAL A 113 6.70 -34.08 2.64
C VAL A 113 5.80 -32.85 2.70
N PHE A 114 6.26 -31.70 2.24
CA PHE A 114 5.45 -30.49 2.15
C PHE A 114 4.27 -30.68 1.19
N ALA A 115 4.49 -31.26 0.00
CA ALA A 115 3.45 -31.54 -0.97
C ALA A 115 2.34 -32.42 -0.36
N ALA A 116 2.73 -33.54 0.26
CA ALA A 116 1.79 -34.44 0.93
C ALA A 116 1.03 -33.77 2.09
N TYR A 117 1.74 -32.96 2.89
CA TYR A 117 1.12 -32.19 3.97
C TYR A 117 0.10 -31.17 3.46
N MET A 118 0.43 -30.47 2.37
CA MET A 118 -0.46 -29.48 1.76
C MET A 118 -1.72 -30.12 1.19
N ASP A 119 -1.62 -31.31 0.59
CA ASP A 119 -2.77 -32.06 0.13
C ASP A 119 -3.73 -32.42 1.27
N ILE A 120 -3.18 -32.99 2.34
CA ILE A 120 -3.94 -33.30 3.55
C ILE A 120 -4.61 -32.05 4.10
N TRP A 121 -3.88 -30.94 4.19
CA TRP A 121 -4.40 -29.71 4.77
C TRP A 121 -5.50 -29.08 3.91
N ILE A 122 -5.32 -28.99 2.59
CA ILE A 122 -6.35 -28.46 1.68
C ILE A 122 -7.62 -29.33 1.75
N THR A 123 -7.44 -30.66 1.73
CA THR A 123 -8.57 -31.60 1.83
C THR A 123 -9.26 -31.53 3.18
N GLU A 124 -8.51 -31.40 4.28
CA GLU A 124 -9.10 -31.19 5.61
C GLU A 124 -10.00 -29.94 5.64
N ASN A 125 -9.57 -28.83 5.04
CA ASN A 125 -10.39 -27.61 4.95
C ASN A 125 -11.67 -27.84 4.16
N LEU A 126 -11.61 -28.55 3.04
CA LEU A 126 -12.81 -28.92 2.28
C LEU A 126 -13.75 -29.80 3.11
N LEU A 127 -13.23 -30.85 3.76
CA LEU A 127 -14.06 -31.75 4.54
C LEU A 127 -14.73 -31.05 5.73
N ASN A 128 -14.02 -30.13 6.40
CA ASN A 128 -14.60 -29.29 7.45
C ASN A 128 -15.78 -28.46 6.93
N VAL A 129 -15.67 -27.88 5.74
CA VAL A 129 -16.78 -27.16 5.08
C VAL A 129 -17.95 -28.11 4.81
N LEU A 130 -17.70 -29.28 4.21
CA LEU A 130 -18.75 -30.26 3.91
C LEU A 130 -19.45 -30.77 5.17
N CYS A 131 -18.72 -31.00 6.26
CA CYS A 131 -19.30 -31.42 7.54
C CYS A 131 -20.19 -30.33 8.14
N ASP A 132 -19.76 -29.06 8.10
CA ASP A 132 -20.63 -27.97 8.54
C ASP A 132 -21.88 -27.85 7.64
N MET A 133 -21.74 -28.03 6.32
CA MET A 133 -22.89 -28.04 5.39
C MET A 133 -23.89 -29.15 5.73
N GLN A 134 -23.42 -30.37 5.98
CA GLN A 134 -24.25 -31.50 6.39
C GLN A 134 -25.06 -31.15 7.65
N HIS A 135 -24.42 -30.55 8.65
CA HIS A 135 -25.07 -30.15 9.91
C HIS A 135 -25.98 -28.92 9.78
N ASN A 136 -25.86 -28.12 8.71
CA ASN A 136 -26.53 -26.83 8.59
C ASN A 136 -27.38 -26.69 7.31
N GLY A 137 -28.09 -27.75 6.94
CA GLY A 137 -29.18 -27.65 5.97
C GLY A 137 -28.82 -28.00 4.53
N ALA A 138 -27.73 -28.75 4.30
CA ALA A 138 -27.49 -29.38 3.00
C ALA A 138 -28.48 -30.53 2.70
N GLY A 139 -28.98 -31.21 3.73
CA GLY A 139 -30.03 -32.23 3.57
C GLY A 139 -29.61 -33.47 2.77
N TRP A 140 -28.31 -33.80 2.76
CA TRP A 140 -27.81 -35.01 2.09
C TRP A 140 -28.29 -36.28 2.82
N SER A 141 -28.68 -37.29 2.04
CA SER A 141 -29.10 -38.58 2.57
C SER A 141 -27.91 -39.39 3.09
N ILE A 142 -28.20 -40.38 3.94
CA ILE A 142 -27.20 -41.31 4.47
C ILE A 142 -26.47 -42.03 3.33
N GLU A 143 -27.17 -42.40 2.26
CA GLU A 143 -26.59 -43.06 1.09
C GLU A 143 -25.56 -42.16 0.38
N GLN A 144 -25.89 -40.88 0.19
CA GLN A 144 -24.99 -39.91 -0.44
C GLN A 144 -23.70 -39.73 0.35
N ILE A 145 -23.83 -39.59 1.67
CA ILE A 145 -22.69 -39.46 2.59
C ILE A 145 -21.86 -40.75 2.56
N SER A 146 -22.51 -41.91 2.61
CA SER A 146 -21.82 -43.21 2.56
C SER A 146 -21.04 -43.39 1.26
N ASN A 147 -21.61 -43.00 0.11
CA ASN A 147 -20.94 -43.07 -1.19
C ASN A 147 -19.75 -42.11 -1.27
N PHE A 148 -19.91 -40.89 -0.75
CA PHE A 148 -18.79 -39.95 -0.62
C PHE A 148 -17.67 -40.51 0.27
N CYS A 149 -18.01 -41.05 1.44
CA CYS A 149 -17.01 -41.60 2.38
C CYS A 149 -16.31 -42.83 1.79
N ALA A 150 -17.02 -43.70 1.08
CA ALA A 150 -16.43 -44.83 0.38
C ALA A 150 -15.41 -44.37 -0.67
N ALA A 151 -15.72 -43.34 -1.46
CA ALA A 151 -14.79 -42.75 -2.42
C ALA A 151 -13.56 -42.13 -1.73
N MET A 152 -13.75 -41.43 -0.61
CA MET A 152 -12.65 -40.87 0.19
C MET A 152 -11.75 -41.96 0.78
N ASN A 153 -12.32 -43.05 1.26
CA ASN A 153 -11.56 -44.17 1.84
C ASN A 153 -10.62 -44.85 0.84
N VAL A 154 -10.83 -44.68 -0.47
CA VAL A 154 -9.90 -45.15 -1.52
C VAL A 154 -8.68 -44.22 -1.64
N LEU A 155 -8.85 -42.93 -1.35
CA LEU A 155 -7.79 -41.93 -1.47
C LEU A 155 -6.88 -41.89 -0.22
N LEU A 156 -7.34 -42.43 0.90
CA LEU A 156 -6.61 -42.45 2.17
C LEU A 156 -5.73 -43.70 2.29
N PRO A 157 -4.63 -43.64 3.07
CA PRO A 157 -3.82 -44.81 3.40
C PRO A 157 -4.70 -45.96 3.88
N PRO A 158 -4.40 -47.24 3.59
CA PRO A 158 -5.19 -48.38 4.04
C PRO A 158 -5.19 -48.46 5.58
N ALA A 159 -6.19 -49.14 6.13
CA ALA A 159 -6.27 -49.35 7.57
C ALA A 159 -5.09 -50.22 8.01
N THR A 160 -4.48 -49.86 9.14
CA THR A 160 -3.40 -50.66 9.75
C THR A 160 -3.89 -52.03 10.22
N ASP A 161 -5.17 -52.15 10.57
CA ASP A 161 -5.83 -53.40 10.92
C ASP A 161 -6.76 -53.85 9.76
N PRO A 162 -6.54 -55.05 9.17
CA PRO A 162 -7.41 -55.60 8.12
C PRO A 162 -8.88 -55.77 8.53
N ASP A 163 -9.16 -55.89 9.83
CA ASP A 163 -10.51 -56.01 10.39
C ASP A 163 -11.13 -54.65 10.76
N GLU A 164 -10.43 -53.54 10.52
CA GLU A 164 -10.92 -52.19 10.78
C GLU A 164 -12.06 -51.82 9.81
N VAL A 165 -13.28 -51.84 10.32
CA VAL A 165 -14.45 -51.35 9.57
C VAL A 165 -14.36 -49.83 9.45
N ARG A 166 -13.94 -49.35 8.28
CA ARG A 166 -13.98 -47.91 7.97
C ARG A 166 -15.43 -47.43 8.02
N SER A 167 -15.69 -46.46 8.90
CA SER A 167 -17.02 -45.86 9.02
C SER A 167 -17.42 -45.16 7.72
N THR A 168 -18.73 -45.11 7.47
CA THR A 168 -19.35 -44.42 6.33
C THR A 168 -19.81 -43.00 6.69
N THR A 169 -19.32 -42.45 7.81
CA THR A 169 -19.64 -41.11 8.29
C THR A 169 -18.57 -40.10 7.90
N LEU A 170 -19.01 -38.88 7.57
CA LEU A 170 -18.11 -37.79 7.20
C LEU A 170 -17.15 -37.40 8.34
N ASP A 171 -17.62 -37.45 9.60
CA ASP A 171 -16.80 -37.17 10.77
C ASP A 171 -15.61 -38.14 10.90
N PHE A 172 -15.81 -39.42 10.56
CA PHE A 172 -14.74 -40.41 10.59
C PHE A 172 -13.67 -40.15 9.52
N VAL A 173 -14.10 -39.78 8.31
CA VAL A 173 -13.17 -39.40 7.23
C VAL A 173 -12.34 -38.18 7.64
N ILE A 174 -12.97 -37.18 8.25
CA ILE A 174 -12.28 -35.99 8.79
C ILE A 174 -11.25 -36.39 9.85
N GLU A 175 -11.63 -37.22 10.82
CA GLU A 175 -10.70 -37.68 11.87
C GLU A 175 -9.55 -38.52 11.31
N SER A 176 -9.79 -39.29 10.24
CA SER A 176 -8.74 -40.03 9.54
C SER A 176 -7.72 -39.09 8.88
N VAL A 177 -8.19 -38.04 8.18
CA VAL A 177 -7.34 -37.00 7.57
C VAL A 177 -6.57 -36.22 8.65
N ARG A 178 -7.23 -35.88 9.77
CA ARG A 178 -6.59 -35.24 10.93
C ARG A 178 -5.55 -36.14 11.60
N GLY A 179 -5.79 -37.46 11.64
CA GLY A 179 -4.82 -38.47 12.05
C GLY A 179 -3.54 -38.37 11.21
N ALA A 180 -3.67 -38.52 9.89
CA ALA A 180 -2.54 -38.42 8.97
C ALA A 180 -1.78 -37.08 9.09
N ARG A 181 -2.50 -35.96 9.27
CA ARG A 181 -1.87 -34.66 9.51
C ARG A 181 -1.06 -34.62 10.81
N ARG A 182 -1.59 -35.19 11.91
CA ARG A 182 -0.91 -35.26 13.21
C ARG A 182 0.35 -36.12 13.13
N ASP A 183 0.30 -37.22 12.37
CA ASP A 183 1.46 -38.10 12.19
C ASP A 183 2.56 -37.37 11.39
N MET A 184 2.19 -36.64 10.33
CA MET A 184 3.13 -35.77 9.62
C MET A 184 3.68 -34.65 10.51
N ASP A 185 2.85 -33.99 11.32
CA ASP A 185 3.30 -32.96 12.26
C ASP A 185 4.35 -33.52 13.21
N ARG A 186 4.12 -34.71 13.76
CA ARG A 186 5.05 -35.41 14.65
C ARG A 186 6.37 -35.69 13.95
N ALA A 187 6.34 -36.31 12.77
CA ALA A 187 7.55 -36.63 12.01
C ALA A 187 8.37 -35.38 11.64
N VAL A 188 7.71 -34.31 11.18
CA VAL A 188 8.36 -33.03 10.81
C VAL A 188 9.02 -32.37 12.02
N ASN A 189 8.41 -32.46 13.19
CA ASN A 189 8.95 -31.91 14.43
C ASN A 189 10.10 -32.77 14.97
N ASP A 190 9.93 -34.09 14.99
CA ASP A 190 10.92 -35.04 15.50
C ASP A 190 12.20 -35.02 14.65
N ALA A 191 12.10 -34.74 13.34
CA ALA A 191 13.25 -34.57 12.45
C ALA A 191 14.27 -33.54 12.93
N ALA A 192 13.88 -32.56 13.75
CA ALA A 192 14.83 -31.60 14.34
C ALA A 192 15.80 -32.26 15.33
N PHE A 193 15.38 -33.35 15.97
CA PHE A 193 16.15 -34.10 16.97
C PHE A 193 16.80 -35.35 16.38
N THR A 194 16.06 -36.09 15.55
CA THR A 194 16.50 -37.36 14.97
C THR A 194 17.36 -37.17 13.73
N ARG A 195 17.18 -36.05 13.00
CA ARG A 195 17.69 -35.86 11.63
C ARG A 195 17.22 -36.94 10.66
N GLU A 196 16.06 -37.52 10.93
CA GLU A 196 15.40 -38.53 10.09
C GLU A 196 13.94 -38.13 9.87
N LEU A 197 13.43 -38.33 8.66
CA LEU A 197 12.02 -38.17 8.32
C LEU A 197 11.37 -39.54 8.15
N HIS A 198 10.53 -39.91 9.12
CA HIS A 198 9.71 -41.12 9.09
C HIS A 198 8.30 -40.74 8.67
N VAL A 199 8.05 -40.63 7.37
CA VAL A 199 6.75 -40.25 6.80
C VAL A 199 6.36 -41.23 5.71
N GLU A 200 5.13 -41.73 5.78
CA GLU A 200 4.51 -42.46 4.69
C GLU A 200 3.68 -41.48 3.84
N VAL A 201 4.12 -41.26 2.61
CA VAL A 201 3.38 -40.43 1.65
C VAL A 201 2.47 -41.34 0.84
N TYR A 202 1.17 -41.08 0.91
CA TYR A 202 0.16 -41.88 0.22
C TYR A 202 -0.50 -41.07 -0.90
N GLY A 203 -0.56 -41.65 -2.09
CA GLY A 203 -1.11 -41.01 -3.28
C GLY A 203 -0.10 -40.12 -4.02
N SER A 204 -0.47 -39.76 -5.25
CA SER A 204 0.31 -38.80 -6.04
C SER A 204 -0.05 -37.38 -5.64
N PRO A 205 0.84 -36.39 -5.84
CA PRO A 205 0.55 -35.02 -5.49
C PRO A 205 -0.71 -34.50 -6.21
N GLY A 206 -1.63 -33.91 -5.45
CA GLY A 206 -2.94 -33.41 -5.89
C GLY A 206 -4.07 -34.43 -5.85
N ASP A 207 -3.80 -35.75 -5.76
CA ASP A 207 -4.83 -36.80 -5.83
C ASP A 207 -5.88 -36.62 -4.73
N LEU A 208 -5.44 -36.32 -3.51
CA LEU A 208 -6.34 -36.14 -2.38
C LEU A 208 -7.20 -34.87 -2.52
N VAL A 209 -6.63 -33.79 -3.07
CA VAL A 209 -7.30 -32.48 -3.24
C VAL A 209 -8.36 -32.54 -4.34
N PHE A 210 -7.97 -33.05 -5.51
CA PHE A 210 -8.87 -33.15 -6.66
C PHE A 210 -9.87 -34.29 -6.48
N GLY A 211 -9.42 -35.43 -5.94
CA GLY A 211 -10.27 -36.59 -5.66
C GLY A 211 -11.37 -36.30 -4.65
N ALA A 212 -11.08 -35.54 -3.59
CA ALA A 212 -12.08 -35.15 -2.60
C ALA A 212 -13.17 -34.24 -3.20
N ALA A 213 -12.78 -33.22 -3.95
CA ALA A 213 -13.74 -32.32 -4.60
C ALA A 213 -14.56 -33.03 -5.70
N ALA A 214 -13.93 -33.89 -6.51
CA ALA A 214 -14.62 -34.69 -7.52
C ALA A 214 -15.63 -35.65 -6.88
N SER A 215 -15.26 -36.28 -5.75
CA SER A 215 -16.15 -37.17 -4.99
C SER A 215 -17.33 -36.39 -4.39
N ALA A 216 -17.08 -35.21 -3.82
CA ALA A 216 -18.13 -34.35 -3.29
C ALA A 216 -19.11 -33.93 -4.39
N SER A 217 -18.60 -33.46 -5.52
CA SER A 217 -19.43 -33.05 -6.67
C SER A 217 -20.28 -34.20 -7.24
N ARG A 218 -19.74 -35.43 -7.26
CA ARG A 218 -20.42 -36.61 -7.78
C ARG A 218 -21.49 -37.16 -6.83
N HIS A 219 -21.21 -37.22 -5.54
CA HIS A 219 -22.04 -37.98 -4.58
C HIS A 219 -22.95 -37.09 -3.72
N LEU A 220 -22.60 -35.81 -3.52
CA LEU A 220 -23.37 -34.89 -2.68
C LEU A 220 -24.25 -33.99 -3.56
N HIS A 221 -25.56 -34.23 -3.56
CA HIS A 221 -26.48 -33.48 -4.42
C HIS A 221 -26.45 -31.98 -4.10
N GLY A 222 -26.62 -31.17 -5.16
CA GLY A 222 -26.51 -29.72 -5.08
C GLY A 222 -25.08 -29.17 -5.27
N LEU A 223 -24.06 -30.03 -5.39
CA LEU A 223 -22.67 -29.61 -5.66
C LEU A 223 -22.16 -29.99 -7.07
N GLY A 224 -23.00 -30.62 -7.90
CA GLY A 224 -22.60 -31.11 -9.24
C GLY A 224 -22.20 -30.00 -10.23
N SER A 225 -22.78 -28.80 -10.09
CA SER A 225 -22.49 -27.62 -10.93
C SER A 225 -21.66 -26.56 -10.21
N VAL A 226 -21.23 -26.82 -8.98
CA VAL A 226 -20.55 -25.86 -8.12
C VAL A 226 -19.05 -26.03 -8.27
N ARG A 227 -18.33 -24.91 -8.40
CA ARG A 227 -16.88 -24.89 -8.41
C ARG A 227 -16.31 -24.91 -6.99
N PHE A 228 -15.32 -25.75 -6.73
CA PHE A 228 -14.63 -25.78 -5.44
C PHE A 228 -13.42 -24.87 -5.53
N THR A 229 -13.55 -23.64 -5.01
CA THR A 229 -12.51 -22.62 -5.15
C THR A 229 -11.72 -22.52 -3.85
N TYR A 230 -10.48 -22.97 -3.89
CA TYR A 230 -9.55 -22.87 -2.76
C TYR A 230 -8.98 -21.45 -2.67
N LEU A 231 -9.35 -20.74 -1.61
CA LEU A 231 -8.95 -19.37 -1.33
C LEU A 231 -7.71 -19.41 -0.42
N VAL A 232 -6.53 -19.38 -1.02
CA VAL A 232 -5.22 -19.50 -0.33
C VAL A 232 -4.67 -18.11 -0.02
N ASP A 233 -4.86 -17.63 1.21
CA ASP A 233 -4.39 -16.31 1.65
C ASP A 233 -2.99 -16.36 2.27
N GLU A 234 -2.32 -15.21 2.30
CA GLU A 234 -0.94 -15.01 2.79
C GLU A 234 0.11 -15.92 2.13
N PHE A 235 -0.01 -16.12 0.82
CA PHE A 235 0.94 -16.92 0.02
C PHE A 235 2.41 -16.46 0.15
N GLU A 236 2.62 -15.18 0.50
CA GLU A 236 3.93 -14.63 0.83
C GLU A 236 4.66 -15.33 1.99
N ASN A 237 3.97 -16.12 2.80
CA ASN A 237 4.56 -16.88 3.92
C ASN A 237 5.18 -18.21 3.48
N LEU A 238 4.93 -18.67 2.25
CA LEU A 238 5.51 -19.89 1.70
C LEU A 238 6.84 -19.59 1.01
N SER A 239 7.88 -20.38 1.28
CA SER A 239 9.16 -20.27 0.57
C SER A 239 8.99 -20.49 -0.94
N GLU A 240 9.99 -20.09 -1.74
CA GLU A 240 9.95 -20.28 -3.19
C GLU A 240 9.69 -21.75 -3.58
N ALA A 241 10.41 -22.69 -2.96
CA ALA A 241 10.24 -24.14 -3.18
C ALA A 241 8.83 -24.65 -2.82
N GLN A 242 8.20 -24.06 -1.79
CA GLN A 242 6.83 -24.39 -1.38
C GLN A 242 5.79 -23.80 -2.33
N GLN A 243 6.01 -22.57 -2.82
CA GLN A 243 5.14 -21.95 -3.81
C GLN A 243 5.10 -22.77 -5.11
N MET A 244 6.21 -23.42 -5.49
CA MET A 244 6.25 -24.30 -6.67
C MET A 244 5.24 -25.45 -6.59
N TYR A 245 4.96 -25.98 -5.40
CA TYR A 245 3.95 -27.03 -5.24
C TYR A 245 2.54 -26.51 -5.53
N LEU A 246 2.13 -25.40 -4.91
CA LEU A 246 0.83 -24.79 -5.20
C LEU A 246 0.70 -24.35 -6.66
N ASN A 247 1.77 -23.87 -7.28
CA ASN A 247 1.80 -23.59 -8.71
C ASN A 247 1.59 -24.86 -9.55
N THR A 248 2.07 -26.01 -9.09
CA THR A 248 1.82 -27.32 -9.72
C THR A 248 0.34 -27.68 -9.63
N LEU A 249 -0.31 -27.50 -8.48
CA LEU A 249 -1.76 -27.70 -8.35
C LEU A 249 -2.57 -26.76 -9.26
N ILE A 250 -2.12 -25.51 -9.44
CA ILE A 250 -2.74 -24.54 -10.36
C ILE A 250 -2.64 -25.03 -11.81
N ARG A 251 -1.48 -25.56 -12.20
CA ARG A 251 -1.22 -26.08 -13.54
C ARG A 251 -2.04 -27.34 -13.84
N GLU A 252 -1.97 -28.31 -12.94
CA GLU A 252 -2.63 -29.61 -13.05
C GLU A 252 -4.11 -29.58 -12.64
N LYS A 253 -4.66 -28.39 -12.39
CA LYS A 253 -6.02 -28.18 -11.87
C LYS A 253 -7.05 -29.01 -12.65
N GLN A 254 -7.74 -29.88 -11.93
CA GLN A 254 -8.84 -30.69 -12.44
C GLN A 254 -10.19 -30.09 -12.05
N LEU A 255 -11.17 -30.09 -12.97
CA LEU A 255 -12.54 -29.73 -12.61
C LEU A 255 -13.10 -30.75 -11.59
N PRO A 256 -13.86 -30.31 -10.58
CA PRO A 256 -14.48 -28.99 -10.43
C PRO A 256 -13.66 -27.97 -9.60
N CYS A 257 -12.36 -28.17 -9.40
CA CYS A 257 -11.52 -27.29 -8.57
C CYS A 257 -11.08 -26.02 -9.30
N SER A 258 -10.81 -24.98 -8.52
CA SER A 258 -10.09 -23.75 -8.92
C SER A 258 -9.35 -23.15 -7.73
N PHE A 259 -8.49 -22.16 -7.99
CA PHE A 259 -7.64 -21.54 -6.97
C PHE A 259 -7.72 -20.01 -7.04
N MET A 260 -7.80 -19.38 -5.88
CA MET A 260 -7.58 -17.94 -5.71
C MET A 260 -6.45 -17.74 -4.72
N ILE A 261 -5.32 -17.22 -5.18
CA ILE A 261 -4.10 -17.03 -4.40
C ILE A 261 -4.00 -15.57 -3.97
N GLY A 262 -4.13 -15.33 -2.67
CA GLY A 262 -3.92 -14.02 -2.05
C GLY A 262 -2.46 -13.83 -1.66
N SER A 263 -1.82 -12.80 -2.20
CA SER A 263 -0.41 -12.50 -1.89
C SER A 263 -0.09 -11.01 -1.94
N ARG A 264 0.92 -10.55 -1.20
CA ARG A 264 1.58 -9.29 -1.58
C ARG A 264 2.19 -9.42 -2.96
N THR A 265 2.29 -8.32 -3.70
CA THR A 265 2.92 -8.30 -5.04
C THR A 265 4.32 -8.93 -5.04
N PRO A 266 5.28 -8.54 -4.18
CA PRO A 266 6.57 -9.21 -4.07
C PRO A 266 6.51 -10.57 -3.33
N GLY A 267 5.35 -10.91 -2.76
CA GLY A 267 5.12 -12.16 -2.05
C GLY A 267 5.00 -13.38 -2.98
N VAL A 268 4.70 -13.15 -4.26
CA VAL A 268 4.75 -14.19 -5.29
C VAL A 268 6.20 -14.28 -5.77
N ARG A 269 6.95 -15.24 -5.21
CA ARG A 269 8.39 -15.38 -5.44
C ARG A 269 8.70 -16.14 -6.74
N THR A 270 7.79 -17.00 -7.17
CA THR A 270 7.95 -17.83 -8.36
C THR A 270 6.62 -18.24 -8.96
N HIS A 271 6.60 -18.43 -10.28
CA HIS A 271 5.51 -19.10 -11.02
C HIS A 271 5.92 -20.49 -11.53
N LYS A 272 7.13 -20.95 -11.21
CA LYS A 272 7.62 -22.28 -11.58
C LYS A 272 6.81 -23.37 -10.89
N THR A 273 6.74 -24.53 -11.52
CA THR A 273 6.12 -25.74 -10.99
C THR A 273 7.18 -26.80 -10.69
N LEU A 274 6.77 -27.93 -10.11
CA LEU A 274 7.60 -29.11 -9.94
C LEU A 274 7.72 -29.94 -11.23
N SER A 275 6.92 -29.63 -12.25
CA SER A 275 6.85 -30.37 -13.52
C SER A 275 8.01 -29.98 -14.44
N ALA A 276 9.18 -30.61 -14.27
CA ALA A 276 10.31 -30.54 -15.21
C ALA A 276 10.76 -29.11 -15.60
N GLY A 277 10.65 -28.14 -14.68
CA GLY A 277 11.06 -26.75 -14.90
C GLY A 277 10.07 -25.89 -15.67
N GLU A 278 8.82 -26.35 -15.83
CA GLU A 278 7.74 -25.54 -16.40
C GLU A 278 7.35 -24.37 -15.49
N GLU A 279 6.79 -23.32 -16.09
CA GLU A 279 6.36 -22.10 -15.42
C GLU A 279 4.96 -21.71 -15.89
N ASN A 280 4.10 -21.39 -14.92
CA ASN A 280 2.76 -20.91 -15.20
C ASN A 280 2.83 -19.49 -15.79
N ARG A 281 2.07 -19.26 -16.86
CA ARG A 281 2.03 -18.00 -17.59
C ARG A 281 0.72 -17.28 -17.35
N LYS A 282 0.84 -15.98 -17.06
CA LYS A 282 -0.30 -15.06 -16.97
C LYS A 282 -1.12 -15.11 -18.27
N GLY A 283 -2.43 -15.32 -18.14
CA GLY A 283 -3.39 -15.43 -19.23
C GLY A 283 -3.54 -16.85 -19.80
N SER A 284 -2.70 -17.81 -19.40
CA SER A 284 -2.79 -19.22 -19.82
C SER A 284 -3.20 -20.10 -18.65
N GLU A 285 -2.39 -20.13 -17.58
CA GLU A 285 -2.68 -20.95 -16.39
C GLU A 285 -3.35 -20.14 -15.26
N TYR A 286 -3.19 -18.81 -15.27
CA TYR A 286 -3.81 -17.94 -14.27
C TYR A 286 -4.09 -16.51 -14.75
N GLU A 287 -5.03 -15.84 -14.08
CA GLU A 287 -5.29 -14.39 -14.17
C GLU A 287 -4.56 -13.66 -13.03
N LEU A 288 -3.93 -12.51 -13.32
CA LEU A 288 -3.32 -11.66 -12.29
C LEU A 288 -4.18 -10.42 -12.05
N ILE A 289 -4.62 -10.23 -10.82
CA ILE A 289 -5.46 -9.12 -10.38
C ILE A 289 -4.71 -8.31 -9.32
N GLU A 290 -4.24 -7.12 -9.71
CA GLU A 290 -3.57 -6.16 -8.83
C GLU A 290 -4.59 -5.14 -8.30
N LEU A 291 -5.09 -5.32 -7.07
CA LEU A 291 -6.21 -4.50 -6.55
C LEU A 291 -5.90 -3.00 -6.48
N ASP A 292 -4.69 -2.65 -6.06
CA ASP A 292 -4.22 -1.27 -5.97
C ASP A 292 -4.12 -0.61 -7.36
N ASN A 293 -3.77 -1.36 -8.41
CA ASN A 293 -3.85 -0.87 -9.78
C ASN A 293 -5.31 -0.67 -10.21
N ARG A 294 -6.22 -1.59 -9.89
CA ARG A 294 -7.66 -1.43 -10.18
C ARG A 294 -8.26 -0.20 -9.48
N TYR A 295 -7.87 0.05 -8.23
CA TYR A 295 -8.28 1.25 -7.51
C TYR A 295 -7.73 2.54 -8.13
N ARG A 296 -6.51 2.48 -8.68
CA ARG A 296 -5.88 3.62 -9.36
C ARG A 296 -6.52 3.91 -10.73
N GLU A 297 -6.89 2.87 -11.48
CA GLU A 297 -7.55 2.98 -12.78
C GLU A 297 -8.92 3.69 -12.69
N ASP A 298 -9.67 3.45 -11.60
CA ASP A 298 -10.93 4.15 -11.31
C ASP A 298 -10.86 4.87 -9.95
N ALA A 299 -10.00 5.89 -9.88
CA ALA A 299 -9.80 6.69 -8.68
C ALA A 299 -11.09 7.35 -8.15
N GLY A 300 -12.06 7.63 -9.04
CA GLY A 300 -13.37 8.17 -8.65
C GLY A 300 -14.19 7.15 -7.86
N SER A 301 -14.33 5.92 -8.37
CA SER A 301 -15.02 4.84 -7.65
C SER A 301 -14.25 4.43 -6.39
N TYR A 302 -12.92 4.51 -6.38
CA TYR A 302 -12.14 4.31 -5.15
C TYR A 302 -12.44 5.38 -4.08
N GLY A 303 -12.63 6.63 -4.47
CA GLY A 303 -13.01 7.71 -3.55
C GLY A 303 -14.38 7.45 -2.91
N GLU A 304 -15.37 7.08 -3.72
CA GLU A 304 -16.70 6.68 -3.25
C GLU A 304 -16.64 5.43 -2.36
N PHE A 305 -15.82 4.44 -2.73
CA PHE A 305 -15.58 3.25 -1.90
C PHE A 305 -15.04 3.61 -0.52
N CYS A 306 -14.07 4.52 -0.43
CA CYS A 306 -13.53 4.98 0.85
C CYS A 306 -14.58 5.72 1.70
N ALA A 307 -15.39 6.58 1.08
CA ALA A 307 -16.48 7.27 1.77
C ALA A 307 -17.50 6.25 2.35
N ARG A 308 -17.92 5.26 1.54
CA ARG A 308 -18.81 4.18 1.98
C ARG A 308 -18.18 3.34 3.09
N LEU A 309 -16.87 3.08 3.03
CA LEU A 309 -16.13 2.37 4.08
C LEU A 309 -16.15 3.13 5.40
N ALA A 310 -15.93 4.44 5.39
CA ALA A 310 -16.02 5.27 6.59
C ALA A 310 -17.44 5.29 7.17
N LEU A 311 -18.44 5.54 6.32
CA LEU A 311 -19.85 5.61 6.71
C LEU A 311 -20.37 4.27 7.23
N ASN A 312 -19.98 3.14 6.65
CA ASN A 312 -20.35 1.82 7.16
C ASN A 312 -19.90 1.65 8.62
N ARG A 313 -18.70 2.11 8.99
CA ARG A 313 -18.19 2.03 10.37
C ARG A 313 -18.95 2.96 11.31
N LEU A 314 -19.20 4.19 10.88
CA LEU A 314 -19.87 5.22 11.68
C LEU A 314 -21.35 4.89 11.92
N ASN A 315 -22.06 4.40 10.91
CA ASN A 315 -23.47 4.03 11.01
C ASN A 315 -23.74 2.84 11.94
N ARG A 316 -22.69 2.11 12.35
CA ARG A 316 -22.77 0.97 13.26
C ARG A 316 -22.54 1.34 14.72
N LEU A 317 -22.14 2.58 15.00
CA LEU A 317 -22.03 3.04 16.38
C LEU A 317 -23.42 3.15 17.00
N ASP A 318 -23.51 2.76 18.27
CA ASP A 318 -24.75 2.86 19.03
C ASP A 318 -25.13 4.35 19.19
N ARG A 319 -26.33 4.68 18.74
CA ARG A 319 -26.91 6.04 18.80
C ARG A 319 -27.64 6.31 20.12
N SER A 320 -27.69 5.32 21.03
CA SER A 320 -28.35 5.42 22.33
C SER A 320 -27.85 6.57 23.22
N GLY A 321 -26.63 7.07 22.98
CA GLY A 321 -26.06 8.24 23.66
C GLY A 321 -26.48 9.62 23.12
N GLY A 322 -27.36 9.68 22.11
CA GLY A 322 -27.79 10.95 21.50
C GLY A 322 -26.77 11.62 20.57
N ILE A 323 -25.66 10.95 20.28
CA ILE A 323 -24.64 11.42 19.33
C ILE A 323 -25.05 11.05 17.90
N ASP A 324 -25.31 12.06 17.07
CA ASP A 324 -25.65 11.86 15.66
C ASP A 324 -24.37 11.95 14.81
N TYR A 325 -23.77 10.79 14.52
CA TYR A 325 -22.62 10.72 13.61
C TYR A 325 -23.03 11.00 12.16
N VAL A 326 -22.07 11.44 11.33
CA VAL A 326 -22.32 11.65 9.90
C VAL A 326 -22.84 10.38 9.22
N ALA A 327 -23.86 10.53 8.37
CA ALA A 327 -24.56 9.42 7.72
C ALA A 327 -24.49 9.48 6.18
N SER A 328 -23.96 10.57 5.62
CA SER A 328 -23.78 10.76 4.17
C SER A 328 -22.38 11.25 3.81
N GLU A 329 -21.97 11.07 2.56
CA GLU A 329 -20.68 11.57 2.09
C GLU A 329 -20.60 13.10 2.17
N ALA A 330 -21.70 13.80 1.89
CA ALA A 330 -21.77 15.25 2.01
C ALA A 330 -21.50 15.73 3.45
N GLU A 331 -22.10 15.06 4.45
CA GLU A 331 -21.85 15.34 5.86
C GLU A 331 -20.42 14.99 6.27
N LEU A 332 -19.88 13.85 5.82
CA LEU A 332 -18.49 13.46 6.06
C LEU A 332 -17.51 14.49 5.49
N ARG A 333 -17.76 14.95 4.25
CA ARG A 333 -16.99 16.03 3.62
C ARG A 333 -17.11 17.30 4.45
N ALA A 334 -18.31 17.71 4.86
CA ALA A 334 -18.53 18.91 5.66
C ALA A 334 -17.75 18.88 6.99
N VAL A 335 -17.82 17.77 7.73
CA VAL A 335 -17.11 17.62 9.01
C VAL A 335 -15.59 17.61 8.83
N LEU A 336 -15.09 17.10 7.70
CA LEU A 336 -13.66 17.17 7.34
C LEU A 336 -13.26 18.51 6.69
N GLY A 337 -14.14 19.52 6.68
CA GLY A 337 -13.86 20.87 6.16
C GLY A 337 -14.03 21.03 4.64
N GLY A 338 -14.82 20.17 4.01
CA GLY A 338 -14.94 19.99 2.55
C GLY A 338 -16.21 20.50 1.88
N ALA A 339 -17.10 21.23 2.56
CA ALA A 339 -18.29 21.81 1.90
C ALA A 339 -17.95 23.03 0.99
N SER A 340 -16.78 23.65 1.15
CA SER A 340 -16.29 24.81 0.36
C SER A 340 -14.95 24.60 -0.36
N GLY A 341 -14.38 23.39 -0.30
CA GLY A 341 -13.45 22.83 -1.30
C GLY A 341 -11.98 23.28 -1.29
N ASP A 342 -11.63 24.50 -0.92
CA ASP A 342 -10.23 24.94 -0.80
C ASP A 342 -10.04 25.70 0.51
N VAL A 343 -9.03 25.33 1.31
CA VAL A 343 -8.53 26.26 2.33
C VAL A 343 -8.11 27.51 1.57
N ASP A 344 -8.70 28.65 1.92
CA ASP A 344 -8.15 29.92 1.49
C ASP A 344 -6.84 30.16 2.23
N HIS A 345 -5.79 29.50 1.73
CA HIS A 345 -4.44 29.57 2.25
C HIS A 345 -3.92 31.00 2.22
N VAL A 346 -4.41 31.83 1.29
CA VAL A 346 -4.00 33.24 1.23
C VAL A 346 -4.52 33.95 2.47
N GLN A 347 -5.83 33.87 2.74
CA GLN A 347 -6.42 34.51 3.91
C GLN A 347 -5.86 33.95 5.23
N ALA A 348 -5.65 32.63 5.31
CA ALA A 348 -5.06 31.99 6.47
C ALA A 348 -3.61 32.47 6.72
N LEU A 349 -2.79 32.55 5.67
CA LEU A 349 -1.41 33.03 5.78
C LEU A 349 -1.33 34.53 6.12
N VAL A 350 -2.18 35.37 5.53
CA VAL A 350 -2.29 36.79 5.89
C VAL A 350 -2.56 36.93 7.40
N SER A 351 -3.54 36.18 7.90
CA SER A 351 -3.91 36.20 9.32
C SER A 351 -2.80 35.68 10.24
N LEU A 352 -2.07 34.64 9.84
CA LEU A 352 -0.96 34.08 10.61
C LEU A 352 0.26 35.01 10.62
N LEU A 353 0.61 35.60 9.47
CA LEU A 353 1.73 36.54 9.36
C LEU A 353 1.47 37.80 10.17
N ALA A 354 0.26 38.36 10.12
CA ALA A 354 -0.11 39.54 10.91
C ALA A 354 0.03 39.32 12.43
N LYS A 355 -0.13 38.07 12.90
CA LYS A 355 0.07 37.71 14.32
C LYS A 355 1.53 37.51 14.70
N LYS A 356 2.41 37.16 13.74
CA LYS A 356 3.78 36.71 13.99
C LYS A 356 4.85 37.73 13.58
N SER A 357 4.55 38.68 12.69
CA SER A 357 5.55 39.59 12.13
C SER A 357 4.90 40.88 11.60
N ALA A 358 5.63 41.99 11.63
CA ALA A 358 5.25 43.18 10.88
C ALA A 358 5.37 42.92 9.35
N PRO A 359 4.66 43.67 8.48
CA PRO A 359 4.64 43.42 7.03
C PRO A 359 6.02 43.38 6.35
N HIS A 360 6.96 44.22 6.81
CA HIS A 360 8.33 44.29 6.29
C HIS A 360 9.31 43.36 7.04
N GLU A 361 8.86 42.69 8.10
CA GLU A 361 9.66 41.76 8.91
C GLU A 361 9.28 40.29 8.65
N ARG A 362 8.44 40.04 7.64
CA ARG A 362 8.04 38.68 7.27
C ARG A 362 9.27 37.80 7.03
N PRO A 363 9.36 36.58 7.60
CA PRO A 363 10.60 35.81 7.59
C PRO A 363 11.19 35.53 6.20
N HIS A 364 10.35 35.29 5.18
CA HIS A 364 10.84 35.07 3.81
C HIS A 364 11.30 36.34 3.10
N LEU A 365 10.77 37.52 3.47
CA LEU A 365 11.30 38.82 2.99
C LEU A 365 12.60 39.15 3.69
N LYS A 366 12.72 38.89 5.00
CA LYS A 366 13.98 39.03 5.73
C LYS A 366 15.07 38.14 5.15
N ARG A 367 14.75 36.88 4.84
CA ARG A 367 15.70 35.99 4.14
C ARG A 367 16.13 36.52 2.77
N LEU A 368 15.21 37.10 1.99
CA LEU A 368 15.58 37.76 0.73
C LEU A 368 16.51 38.95 0.98
N TRP A 369 16.21 39.79 1.97
CA TRP A 369 17.06 40.92 2.36
C TRP A 369 18.48 40.45 2.67
N ASP A 370 18.61 39.43 3.53
CA ASP A 370 19.91 38.88 3.95
C ASP A 370 20.71 38.37 2.74
N VAL A 371 20.08 37.63 1.83
CA VAL A 371 20.71 37.14 0.59
C VAL A 371 21.21 38.27 -0.29
N VAL A 372 20.41 39.32 -0.48
CA VAL A 372 20.80 40.46 -1.32
C VAL A 372 21.94 41.23 -0.66
N TYR A 373 21.85 41.47 0.64
CA TYR A 373 22.87 42.17 1.40
C TYR A 373 24.21 41.41 1.38
N GLU A 374 24.20 40.10 1.65
CA GLU A 374 25.38 39.22 1.59
C GLU A 374 26.07 39.25 0.21
N GLN A 375 25.32 39.43 -0.87
CA GLN A 375 25.86 39.42 -2.24
C GLN A 375 26.30 40.81 -2.75
N SER A 376 25.69 41.88 -2.25
CA SER A 376 25.87 43.24 -2.79
C SER A 376 26.53 44.22 -1.82
N ASP A 377 26.59 43.88 -0.53
CA ASP A 377 27.02 44.76 0.56
C ASP A 377 26.29 46.13 0.55
N ASN A 378 25.01 46.11 0.16
CA ASN A 378 24.20 47.33 -0.03
C ASN A 378 22.81 47.20 0.60
N GLU A 379 22.65 47.79 1.79
CA GLU A 379 21.38 47.78 2.54
C GLU A 379 20.24 48.48 1.79
N SER A 380 20.54 49.56 1.08
CA SER A 380 19.55 50.32 0.32
C SER A 380 18.99 49.49 -0.83
N LEU A 381 19.87 48.80 -1.56
CA LEU A 381 19.48 47.90 -2.64
C LEU A 381 18.65 46.73 -2.11
N ALA A 382 19.07 46.09 -1.01
CA ALA A 382 18.33 45.01 -0.36
C ALA A 382 16.92 45.44 0.02
N SER A 383 16.78 46.62 0.62
CA SER A 383 15.49 47.17 1.04
C SER A 383 14.59 47.50 -0.17
N GLN A 384 15.14 48.12 -1.22
CA GLN A 384 14.41 48.43 -2.45
C GLN A 384 13.91 47.17 -3.17
N ILE A 385 14.71 46.09 -3.19
CA ILE A 385 14.32 44.81 -3.78
C ILE A 385 13.21 44.14 -2.97
N VAL A 386 13.30 44.14 -1.64
CA VAL A 386 12.24 43.62 -0.76
C VAL A 386 10.92 44.37 -1.01
N THR A 387 10.96 45.71 -1.04
CA THR A 387 9.77 46.54 -1.32
C THR A 387 9.18 46.23 -2.70
N ALA A 388 10.01 46.01 -3.71
CA ALA A 388 9.54 45.74 -5.07
C ALA A 388 8.76 44.40 -5.19
N VAL A 389 9.13 43.38 -4.41
CA VAL A 389 8.48 42.06 -4.48
C VAL A 389 7.32 41.89 -3.50
N ALA A 390 7.24 42.72 -2.45
CA ALA A 390 6.24 42.61 -1.40
C ALA A 390 4.80 42.70 -1.92
N VAL A 391 3.91 41.88 -1.35
CA VAL A 391 2.46 41.87 -1.57
C VAL A 391 1.79 41.47 -0.27
N GLU A 392 1.35 42.45 0.52
CA GLU A 392 0.88 42.22 1.88
C GLU A 392 -0.38 41.33 1.90
N GLU A 393 -1.29 41.60 0.99
CA GLU A 393 -2.59 40.95 0.87
C GLU A 393 -2.49 39.54 0.27
N ASN A 394 -1.34 39.20 -0.34
CA ASN A 394 -1.12 37.89 -0.94
C ASN A 394 0.33 37.39 -0.77
N PRO A 395 0.65 36.82 0.41
CA PRO A 395 1.97 36.26 0.72
C PRO A 395 2.43 35.17 -0.26
N VAL A 396 1.50 34.49 -0.93
CA VAL A 396 1.82 33.45 -1.93
C VAL A 396 2.37 34.09 -3.22
N ILE A 397 1.75 35.17 -3.70
CA ILE A 397 2.25 35.95 -4.84
C ILE A 397 3.59 36.61 -4.49
N GLU A 398 3.72 37.15 -3.29
CA GLU A 398 4.99 37.67 -2.75
C GLU A 398 6.10 36.61 -2.83
N ARG A 399 5.85 35.38 -2.36
CA ARG A 399 6.84 34.30 -2.46
C ARG A 399 7.13 33.84 -3.89
N LEU A 400 6.14 33.87 -4.77
CA LEU A 400 6.30 33.57 -6.21
C LEU A 400 7.17 34.62 -6.92
N ARG A 401 7.02 35.91 -6.57
CA ARG A 401 7.89 37.00 -7.07
C ARG A 401 9.33 36.80 -6.63
N ILE A 402 9.56 36.46 -5.35
CA ILE A 402 10.89 36.10 -4.84
C ILE A 402 11.48 34.93 -5.63
N HIS A 403 10.69 33.88 -5.87
CA HIS A 403 11.17 32.73 -6.64
C HIS A 403 11.56 33.13 -8.07
N ARG A 404 10.76 33.96 -8.75
CA ARG A 404 11.04 34.46 -10.09
C ARG A 404 12.28 35.34 -10.14
N PHE A 405 12.45 36.21 -9.14
CA PHE A 405 13.67 37.01 -8.96
C PHE A 405 14.91 36.12 -8.81
N TYR A 406 14.85 35.08 -7.97
CA TYR A 406 15.96 34.14 -7.85
C TYR A 406 16.27 33.36 -9.14
N GLN A 407 15.27 33.10 -9.99
CA GLN A 407 15.51 32.52 -11.31
C GLN A 407 16.29 33.48 -12.23
N SER A 408 16.03 34.80 -12.15
CA SER A 408 16.72 35.81 -12.98
C SER A 408 18.14 36.13 -12.51
N LEU A 409 18.48 35.87 -11.24
CA LEU A 409 19.88 35.99 -10.77
C LEU A 409 20.84 35.10 -11.56
N ARG A 410 20.36 34.00 -12.14
CA ARG A 410 21.18 33.13 -13.00
C ARG A 410 21.58 33.83 -14.30
N SER A 411 20.74 34.70 -14.85
CA SER A 411 21.00 35.46 -16.09
C SER A 411 21.88 36.69 -15.87
N THR A 412 21.85 37.31 -14.69
CA THR A 412 22.60 38.54 -14.37
C THR A 412 24.00 38.29 -13.78
N SER A 413 24.65 37.19 -14.17
CA SER A 413 25.91 36.74 -13.57
C SER A 413 25.87 36.48 -12.06
N GLY A 414 24.70 36.36 -11.45
CA GLY A 414 24.53 36.12 -10.02
C GLY A 414 24.34 37.39 -9.18
N GLN A 415 24.40 38.58 -9.79
CA GLN A 415 24.28 39.84 -9.07
C GLN A 415 22.81 40.27 -8.91
N PRO A 416 22.36 40.63 -7.70
CA PRO A 416 21.01 41.11 -7.46
C PRO A 416 20.84 42.53 -7.98
N THR A 417 19.78 42.77 -8.77
CA THR A 417 19.45 44.10 -9.32
C THR A 417 18.00 44.48 -9.01
N LEU A 418 17.76 45.78 -8.82
CA LEU A 418 16.41 46.31 -8.64
C LEU A 418 15.53 46.07 -9.88
N GLU A 419 16.11 46.13 -11.08
CA GLU A 419 15.41 45.85 -12.34
C GLU A 419 14.87 44.43 -12.36
N GLY A 420 15.66 43.43 -11.98
CA GLY A 420 15.19 42.03 -11.93
C GLY A 420 14.05 41.83 -10.94
N ALA A 421 14.03 42.56 -9.82
CA ALA A 421 12.93 42.54 -8.86
C ALA A 421 11.65 43.19 -9.43
N ARG A 422 11.80 44.31 -10.16
CA ARG A 422 10.70 44.98 -10.86
C ARG A 422 10.12 44.12 -11.99
N GLU A 423 10.95 43.41 -12.74
CA GLU A 423 10.51 42.45 -13.76
C GLU A 423 9.68 41.32 -13.15
N ALA A 424 10.14 40.76 -12.01
CA ALA A 424 9.38 39.73 -11.29
C ALA A 424 8.02 40.27 -10.81
N ALA A 425 7.96 41.50 -10.32
CA ALA A 425 6.73 42.16 -9.90
C ALA A 425 5.78 42.45 -11.08
N ALA A 426 6.31 42.88 -12.23
CA ALA A 426 5.55 43.12 -13.46
C ALA A 426 5.02 41.81 -14.07
N PHE A 427 5.78 40.71 -13.98
CA PHE A 427 5.34 39.39 -14.42
C PHE A 427 4.20 38.84 -13.56
N LEU A 428 4.16 39.16 -12.27
CA LEU A 428 3.12 38.76 -11.32
C LEU A 428 2.50 39.99 -10.64
N PRO A 429 1.70 40.80 -11.36
CA PRO A 429 1.10 42.00 -10.80
C PRO A 429 0.14 41.64 -9.65
N SER A 430 0.10 42.47 -8.61
CA SER A 430 -0.79 42.30 -7.45
C SER A 430 -2.24 42.68 -7.77
N VAL A 431 -2.43 43.54 -8.78
CA VAL A 431 -3.72 44.02 -9.26
C VAL A 431 -3.78 43.87 -10.78
N GLY A 432 -4.92 43.46 -11.32
CA GLY A 432 -5.15 43.32 -12.75
C GLY A 432 -5.02 41.89 -13.27
N ARG A 433 -5.11 41.73 -14.60
CA ARG A 433 -5.21 40.42 -15.25
C ARG A 433 -3.82 39.83 -15.48
N LEU A 434 -3.59 38.62 -14.95
CA LEU A 434 -2.39 37.84 -15.25
C LEU A 434 -2.33 37.45 -16.74
N SER A 435 -1.13 37.54 -17.33
CA SER A 435 -0.83 36.97 -18.65
C SER A 435 -1.02 35.45 -18.65
N ARG A 436 -1.10 34.83 -19.83
CA ARG A 436 -1.21 33.36 -19.95
C ARG A 436 0.02 32.67 -19.33
N GLU A 437 1.21 33.21 -19.56
CA GLU A 437 2.46 32.68 -19.00
C GLU A 437 2.47 32.78 -17.47
N SER A 438 2.10 33.94 -16.93
CA SER A 438 2.00 34.17 -15.48
C SER A 438 0.98 33.22 -14.83
N LYS A 439 -0.18 33.00 -15.46
CA LYS A 439 -1.19 32.04 -14.97
C LYS A 439 -0.63 30.62 -14.93
N ASN A 440 0.06 30.19 -15.97
CA ASN A 440 0.69 28.87 -16.01
C ASN A 440 1.75 28.73 -14.91
N TYR A 441 2.57 29.77 -14.69
CA TYR A 441 3.58 29.79 -13.64
C TYR A 441 2.95 29.71 -12.24
N VAL A 442 1.90 30.50 -11.96
CA VAL A 442 1.17 30.41 -10.69
C VAL A 442 0.57 29.01 -10.53
N GLY A 443 -0.13 28.47 -11.53
CA GLY A 443 -0.71 27.13 -11.47
C GLY A 443 0.33 26.01 -11.28
N LEU A 444 1.57 26.23 -11.72
CA LEU A 444 2.68 25.31 -11.50
C LEU A 444 3.19 25.38 -10.06
N TRP A 445 3.48 26.58 -9.55
CA TRP A 445 4.25 26.78 -8.31
C TRP A 445 3.42 27.12 -7.07
N ARG A 446 2.12 27.43 -7.20
CA ARG A 446 1.28 27.94 -6.10
C ARG A 446 1.33 27.06 -4.86
N VAL A 447 1.15 25.74 -5.00
CA VAL A 447 1.11 24.81 -3.87
C VAL A 447 2.45 24.79 -3.11
N ASP A 448 3.57 24.71 -3.81
CA ASP A 448 4.89 24.73 -3.19
C ASP A 448 5.20 26.08 -2.56
N MET A 449 4.91 27.20 -3.23
CA MET A 449 5.16 28.52 -2.66
C MET A 449 4.26 28.80 -1.45
N THR A 450 3.01 28.33 -1.44
CA THR A 450 2.17 28.32 -0.23
C THR A 450 2.86 27.56 0.89
N ALA A 451 3.37 26.35 0.62
CA ALA A 451 4.08 25.57 1.63
C ALA A 451 5.34 26.29 2.15
N HIS A 452 6.07 27.01 1.29
CA HIS A 452 7.24 27.80 1.71
C HIS A 452 6.86 28.91 2.69
N VAL A 453 5.74 29.58 2.48
CA VAL A 453 5.29 30.64 3.39
C VAL A 453 4.88 30.04 4.74
N TYR A 454 4.16 28.91 4.78
CA TYR A 454 3.91 28.21 6.05
C TYR A 454 5.23 27.84 6.75
N ASN A 455 6.18 27.27 6.01
CA ASN A 455 7.47 26.86 6.57
C ASN A 455 8.30 28.05 7.09
N SER A 456 8.22 29.22 6.45
CA SER A 456 8.98 30.40 6.89
C SER A 456 8.52 30.92 8.26
N ILE A 457 7.28 30.63 8.66
CA ILE A 457 6.72 30.94 9.99
C ILE A 457 6.65 29.73 10.92
N GLN A 458 7.42 28.67 10.61
CA GLN A 458 7.50 27.42 11.36
C GLN A 458 6.16 26.69 11.52
N GLU A 459 5.26 26.88 10.55
CA GLU A 459 3.98 26.16 10.47
C GLU A 459 4.04 25.10 9.36
N ARG A 460 3.18 24.09 9.46
CA ARG A 460 2.99 23.11 8.39
C ARG A 460 1.75 23.48 7.58
N MET A 461 1.84 23.31 6.26
CA MET A 461 0.69 23.48 5.38
C MET A 461 -0.41 22.46 5.75
N PRO A 462 -1.64 22.90 6.05
CA PRO A 462 -2.75 22.01 6.37
C PRO A 462 -2.94 20.89 5.35
N GLN A 463 -3.16 19.67 5.84
CA GLN A 463 -3.55 18.49 5.05
C GLN A 463 -4.94 18.08 5.52
N GLN A 464 -5.99 18.59 4.87
CA GLN A 464 -7.37 18.41 5.33
C GLN A 464 -8.32 18.05 4.19
N GLY A 465 -9.46 17.48 4.56
CA GLY A 465 -10.54 17.13 3.64
C GLY A 465 -10.45 15.69 3.14
N LEU A 466 -11.62 15.12 2.87
CA LEU A 466 -11.78 13.70 2.52
C LEU A 466 -10.88 13.27 1.35
N ASP A 467 -10.86 14.05 0.27
CA ASP A 467 -10.06 13.71 -0.92
C ASP A 467 -8.56 13.68 -0.60
N LYS A 468 -8.09 14.56 0.30
CA LYS A 468 -6.69 14.58 0.70
C LYS A 468 -6.32 13.37 1.55
N LEU A 469 -7.21 12.95 2.46
CA LEU A 469 -7.00 11.74 3.27
C LEU A 469 -7.01 10.48 2.39
N ILE A 470 -7.88 10.43 1.38
CA ILE A 470 -7.93 9.34 0.39
C ILE A 470 -6.66 9.33 -0.46
N GLU A 471 -6.20 10.47 -0.95
CA GLU A 471 -4.93 10.59 -1.68
C GLU A 471 -3.74 10.09 -0.83
N THR A 472 -3.71 10.47 0.45
CA THR A 472 -2.67 10.08 1.42
C THR A 472 -2.67 8.57 1.68
N SER A 473 -3.83 7.90 1.60
CA SER A 473 -3.93 6.44 1.79
C SER A 473 -3.14 5.62 0.76
N GLY A 474 -2.82 6.21 -0.40
CA GLY A 474 -2.01 5.56 -1.44
C GLY A 474 -2.72 4.40 -2.15
N PHE A 475 -4.06 4.45 -2.27
CA PHE A 475 -4.90 3.36 -2.79
C PHE A 475 -4.90 2.09 -1.92
N LEU A 476 -4.65 2.24 -0.61
CA LEU A 476 -4.75 1.16 0.37
C LEU A 476 -5.86 1.48 1.39
N PRO A 477 -7.00 0.75 1.37
CA PRO A 477 -8.14 1.04 2.25
C PRO A 477 -7.80 1.00 3.73
N ARG A 478 -6.89 0.12 4.16
CA ARG A 478 -6.42 0.06 5.55
C ARG A 478 -5.73 1.36 5.96
N ASN A 479 -4.92 1.95 5.10
CA ASN A 479 -4.22 3.21 5.39
C ASN A 479 -5.23 4.34 5.59
N PHE A 480 -6.28 4.40 4.76
CA PHE A 480 -7.37 5.35 4.94
C PHE A 480 -8.05 5.18 6.31
N LEU A 481 -8.39 3.96 6.71
CA LEU A 481 -8.96 3.69 8.03
C LEU A 481 -8.02 4.08 9.18
N ILE A 482 -6.70 3.87 9.03
CA ILE A 482 -5.72 4.29 10.03
C ILE A 482 -5.65 5.81 10.15
N ILE A 483 -5.70 6.55 9.03
CA ILE A 483 -5.77 8.01 9.06
C ILE A 483 -7.00 8.46 9.87
N LEU A 484 -8.19 7.92 9.58
CA LEU A 484 -9.41 8.25 10.32
C LEU A 484 -9.32 7.86 11.81
N LYS A 485 -8.71 6.70 12.11
CA LYS A 485 -8.46 6.22 13.48
C LYS A 485 -7.59 7.22 14.25
N SER A 486 -6.49 7.67 13.67
CA SER A 486 -5.57 8.62 14.30
C SER A 486 -6.20 10.00 14.47
N ILE A 487 -7.00 10.46 13.50
CA ILE A 487 -7.78 11.71 13.63
C ILE A 487 -8.78 11.59 14.78
N ALA A 488 -9.55 10.50 14.84
CA ALA A 488 -10.53 10.28 15.92
C ALA A 488 -9.88 10.29 17.30
N ARG A 489 -8.73 9.62 17.46
CA ARG A 489 -7.97 9.59 18.71
C ARG A 489 -7.48 10.99 19.12
N TYR A 490 -7.00 11.78 18.17
CA TYR A 490 -6.54 13.14 18.46
C TYR A 490 -7.69 14.04 18.93
N VAL A 491 -8.86 13.96 18.26
CA VAL A 491 -10.04 14.74 18.63
C VAL A 491 -10.57 14.33 20.01
N ASP A 492 -10.68 13.04 20.29
CA ASP A 492 -11.09 12.51 21.61
C ASP A 492 -10.12 12.95 22.71
N PHE A 493 -8.80 12.88 22.45
CA PHE A 493 -7.79 13.38 23.38
C PHE A 493 -7.91 14.89 23.66
N ALA A 494 -8.33 15.67 22.67
CA ALA A 494 -8.60 17.11 22.82
C ALA A 494 -9.95 17.41 23.51
N GLY A 495 -10.70 16.39 23.93
CA GLY A 495 -12.01 16.51 24.58
C GLY A 495 -13.17 16.78 23.62
N GLY A 496 -12.96 16.59 22.32
CA GLY A 496 -13.99 16.71 21.28
C GLY A 496 -14.58 15.37 20.86
N GLU A 497 -15.65 15.40 20.06
CA GLU A 497 -16.28 14.20 19.50
C GLU A 497 -16.02 14.14 17.99
N PRO A 498 -15.29 13.12 17.48
CA PRO A 498 -14.95 13.06 16.07
C PRO A 498 -16.15 12.61 15.22
N PHE A 499 -16.26 13.16 14.00
CA PHE A 499 -17.25 12.75 12.99
C PHE A 499 -18.73 12.93 13.39
N VAL A 500 -19.02 13.84 14.32
CA VAL A 500 -20.39 14.21 14.71
C VAL A 500 -20.99 15.17 13.68
N LYS A 501 -22.25 14.96 13.33
CA LYS A 501 -22.98 15.82 12.40
C LYS A 501 -23.01 17.27 12.89
N GLY A 502 -22.74 18.20 11.98
CA GLY A 502 -22.69 19.63 12.29
C GLY A 502 -21.42 20.09 13.01
N SER A 503 -20.53 19.18 13.40
CA SER A 503 -19.19 19.52 13.91
C SER A 503 -18.20 19.80 12.77
N THR A 504 -16.99 20.22 13.11
CA THR A 504 -15.88 20.30 12.16
C THR A 504 -14.61 19.81 12.84
N VAL A 505 -13.95 18.84 12.21
CA VAL A 505 -12.60 18.42 12.60
C VAL A 505 -11.63 19.45 12.04
N ASP A 506 -11.03 20.23 12.94
CA ASP A 506 -10.15 21.31 12.52
C ASP A 506 -8.91 20.80 11.76
N ALA A 507 -8.30 21.70 10.99
CA ALA A 507 -7.12 21.45 10.17
C ALA A 507 -5.94 20.85 10.96
N LYS A 508 -5.79 21.26 12.23
CA LYS A 508 -4.68 20.88 13.09
C LYS A 508 -4.84 19.44 13.55
N ALA A 509 -6.06 19.03 13.91
CA ALA A 509 -6.40 17.66 14.26
C ALA A 509 -6.22 16.71 13.08
N GLN A 510 -6.64 17.12 11.87
CA GLN A 510 -6.41 16.32 10.66
C GLN A 510 -4.91 16.16 10.38
N LEU A 511 -4.15 17.25 10.44
CA LEU A 511 -2.70 17.22 10.24
C LEU A 511 -1.98 16.32 11.27
N ALA A 512 -2.36 16.42 12.55
CA ALA A 512 -1.80 15.60 13.62
C ALA A 512 -2.14 14.11 13.42
N GLY A 513 -3.40 13.79 13.07
CA GLY A 513 -3.81 12.43 12.77
C GLY A 513 -3.09 11.84 11.55
N VAL A 514 -2.87 12.63 10.49
CA VAL A 514 -2.07 12.20 9.33
C VAL A 514 -0.61 11.95 9.73
N ALA A 515 -0.01 12.78 10.59
CA ALA A 515 1.37 12.59 11.05
C ALA A 515 1.52 11.32 11.92
N ASP A 516 0.55 11.05 12.79
CA ASP A 516 0.51 9.82 13.60
C ASP A 516 0.34 8.58 12.71
N ALA A 517 -0.62 8.61 11.78
CA ALA A 517 -0.85 7.54 10.81
C ALA A 517 0.39 7.28 9.92
N SER A 518 1.10 8.34 9.54
CA SER A 518 2.36 8.27 8.80
C SER A 518 3.47 7.58 9.59
N SER A 519 3.61 7.93 10.88
CA SER A 519 4.58 7.32 11.80
C SER A 519 4.29 5.84 12.04
N TRP A 520 3.01 5.50 12.24
CA TRP A 520 2.55 4.12 12.32
C TRP A 520 2.88 3.33 11.04
N PHE A 521 2.63 3.92 9.86
CA PHE A 521 2.85 3.24 8.58
C PHE A 521 4.32 2.90 8.37
N VAL A 522 5.23 3.84 8.61
CA VAL A 522 6.68 3.59 8.49
C VAL A 522 7.10 2.41 9.38
N SER A 523 6.66 2.41 10.63
CA SER A 523 6.94 1.32 11.57
C SER A 523 6.35 -0.03 11.14
N ASP A 524 5.11 -0.06 10.65
CA ASP A 524 4.41 -1.29 10.20
C ASP A 524 4.94 -1.85 8.86
N ALA A 525 5.55 -0.99 8.04
CA ALA A 525 6.06 -1.32 6.71
C ALA A 525 7.49 -1.89 6.75
N LEU A 526 8.35 -1.39 7.65
CA LEU A 526 9.76 -1.77 7.71
C LEU A 526 9.96 -3.29 7.87
N PRO A 527 10.92 -3.89 7.14
CA PRO A 527 11.32 -5.27 7.40
C PRO A 527 11.93 -5.42 8.79
N SER A 528 11.96 -6.64 9.30
CA SER A 528 12.65 -6.95 10.56
C SER A 528 14.17 -7.08 10.35
N GLY A 529 14.94 -6.84 11.42
CA GLY A 529 16.39 -7.04 11.44
C GLY A 529 17.20 -5.92 10.76
N PRO A 530 18.48 -6.18 10.44
CA PRO A 530 19.40 -5.16 9.92
C PRO A 530 18.93 -4.47 8.63
N LEU A 531 18.24 -5.21 7.75
CA LEU A 531 17.67 -4.65 6.52
C LEU A 531 16.61 -3.59 6.83
N GLY A 532 15.81 -3.78 7.89
CA GLY A 532 14.86 -2.77 8.39
C GLY A 532 15.55 -1.47 8.76
N ASN A 533 16.63 -1.56 9.54
CA ASN A 533 17.41 -0.39 9.94
C ASN A 533 17.99 0.34 8.71
N ALA A 534 18.48 -0.40 7.72
CA ALA A 534 18.99 0.19 6.48
C ALA A 534 17.89 0.89 5.67
N CYS A 535 16.70 0.28 5.55
CA CYS A 535 15.54 0.92 4.92
C CYS A 535 15.10 2.20 5.64
N ASP A 536 15.06 2.20 6.97
CA ASP A 536 14.72 3.39 7.77
C ASP A 536 15.71 4.54 7.53
N ILE A 537 17.01 4.24 7.58
CA ILE A 537 18.07 5.21 7.27
C ILE A 537 17.88 5.78 5.85
N ALA A 538 17.63 4.91 4.86
CA ALA A 538 17.46 5.32 3.47
C ALA A 538 16.24 6.23 3.27
N ILE A 539 15.10 5.89 3.87
CA ILE A 539 13.88 6.70 3.78
C ILE A 539 14.06 8.04 4.48
N ARG A 540 14.74 8.08 5.64
CA ARG A 540 15.09 9.32 6.34
C ARG A 540 16.00 10.21 5.51
N ARG A 541 17.05 9.66 4.91
CA ARG A 541 17.98 10.39 4.04
C ARG A 541 17.28 10.90 2.77
N LEU A 542 16.45 10.09 2.14
CA LEU A 542 15.71 10.49 0.95
C LEU A 542 14.67 11.58 1.26
N GLY A 543 13.88 11.38 2.33
CA GLY A 543 12.87 12.34 2.78
C GLY A 543 13.48 13.70 3.10
N ASN A 544 14.58 13.72 3.84
CA ASN A 544 15.32 14.95 4.16
C ASN A 544 15.91 15.64 2.91
N LEU A 545 16.44 14.86 1.96
CA LEU A 545 16.95 15.38 0.69
C LEU A 545 15.84 16.07 -0.11
N LEU A 546 14.71 15.39 -0.30
CA LEU A 546 13.58 15.92 -1.05
C LEU A 546 12.94 17.12 -0.35
N GLN A 547 12.83 17.09 0.98
CA GLN A 547 12.32 18.22 1.77
C GLN A 547 13.22 19.44 1.61
N ARG A 548 14.53 19.30 1.78
CA ARG A 548 15.48 20.41 1.62
C ARG A 548 15.52 20.94 0.19
N ALA A 549 15.28 20.10 -0.81
CA ALA A 549 15.16 20.51 -2.20
C ALA A 549 13.89 21.33 -2.43
N ARG A 550 12.75 20.86 -1.90
CA ARG A 550 11.47 21.57 -1.94
C ARG A 550 11.64 22.97 -1.37
N TYR A 551 12.03 23.08 -0.11
CA TYR A 551 12.13 24.33 0.64
C TYR A 551 13.41 25.15 0.38
N SER A 552 14.12 24.86 -0.70
CA SER A 552 15.27 25.66 -1.11
C SER A 552 14.88 27.08 -1.55
N ASP A 553 15.84 27.99 -1.66
CA ASP A 553 15.56 29.36 -2.10
C ASP A 553 14.96 29.37 -3.52
N LYS A 554 15.52 28.51 -4.39
CA LYS A 554 15.13 28.33 -5.79
C LYS A 554 15.06 26.84 -6.15
N PRO A 555 13.97 26.15 -5.78
CA PRO A 555 13.72 24.79 -6.25
C PRO A 555 13.67 24.75 -7.78
N ASN A 556 14.21 23.71 -8.39
CA ASN A 556 14.19 23.53 -9.84
C ASN A 556 12.97 22.76 -10.35
N GLU A 557 12.27 22.06 -9.46
CA GLU A 557 11.10 21.23 -9.75
C GLU A 557 10.03 21.48 -8.68
N VAL A 558 8.77 21.23 -9.04
CA VAL A 558 7.62 21.33 -8.13
C VAL A 558 7.29 19.98 -7.50
N GLY A 559 6.61 20.00 -6.37
CA GLY A 559 6.01 18.79 -5.80
C GLY A 559 6.99 17.64 -5.57
N TYR A 560 8.14 17.91 -4.93
CA TYR A 560 9.15 16.90 -4.65
C TYR A 560 8.61 15.77 -3.77
N ALA A 561 8.22 14.68 -4.40
CA ALA A 561 7.85 13.42 -3.74
C ALA A 561 8.42 12.20 -4.50
N ALA A 562 9.14 12.44 -5.58
CA ALA A 562 9.64 11.42 -6.50
C ALA A 562 11.10 11.67 -6.87
N PHE A 563 11.79 10.61 -7.26
CA PHE A 563 13.15 10.66 -7.73
C PHE A 563 13.38 9.68 -8.89
N SER A 564 14.48 9.88 -9.63
CA SER A 564 14.91 8.98 -10.68
C SER A 564 16.41 8.69 -10.60
N ILE A 565 16.79 7.45 -10.96
CA ILE A 565 18.17 6.94 -10.96
C ILE A 565 18.48 6.26 -12.30
N GLY A 566 19.75 6.30 -12.69
CA GLY A 566 20.24 5.54 -13.85
C GLY A 566 20.37 4.05 -13.52
N SER A 567 20.26 3.19 -14.54
CA SER A 567 20.57 1.77 -14.41
C SER A 567 22.04 1.56 -14.05
N GLY A 568 22.33 0.66 -13.11
CA GLY A 568 23.71 0.38 -12.65
C GLY A 568 24.34 1.49 -11.81
N ALA A 569 23.56 2.45 -11.32
CA ALA A 569 24.07 3.58 -10.53
C ALA A 569 24.32 3.26 -9.04
N LEU A 570 23.99 2.04 -8.59
CA LEU A 570 24.01 1.62 -7.19
C LEU A 570 24.96 0.44 -7.00
N THR A 571 25.59 0.37 -5.82
CA THR A 571 26.24 -0.85 -5.32
C THR A 571 25.20 -1.95 -5.09
N GLU A 572 25.64 -3.21 -4.98
CA GLU A 572 24.73 -4.33 -4.72
C GLU A 572 23.95 -4.15 -3.42
N ASP A 573 24.61 -3.68 -2.35
CA ASP A 573 23.93 -3.40 -1.08
C ASP A 573 22.93 -2.24 -1.16
N ALA A 574 23.28 -1.13 -1.82
CA ALA A 574 22.34 -0.03 -2.03
C ALA A 574 21.14 -0.45 -2.89
N GLN A 575 21.38 -1.30 -3.91
CA GLN A 575 20.32 -1.86 -4.74
C GLN A 575 19.40 -2.77 -3.91
N ARG A 576 19.98 -3.62 -3.05
CA ARG A 576 19.23 -4.48 -2.12
C ARG A 576 18.34 -3.68 -1.16
N VAL A 577 18.84 -2.56 -0.61
CA VAL A 577 18.04 -1.67 0.26
C VAL A 577 16.93 -0.98 -0.52
N LEU A 578 17.21 -0.49 -1.74
CA LEU A 578 16.19 0.11 -2.61
C LEU A 578 15.07 -0.88 -2.94
N ASP A 579 15.42 -2.10 -3.36
CA ASP A 579 14.44 -3.13 -3.70
C ASP A 579 13.63 -3.58 -2.48
N ALA A 580 14.25 -3.62 -1.29
CA ALA A 580 13.54 -3.83 -0.03
C ALA A 580 12.55 -2.69 0.27
N CYS A 581 12.95 -1.42 0.10
CA CYS A 581 12.05 -0.28 0.28
C CYS A 581 10.85 -0.32 -0.67
N VAL A 582 11.03 -0.80 -1.91
CA VAL A 582 9.92 -1.00 -2.87
C VAL A 582 9.03 -2.17 -2.45
N SER A 583 9.63 -3.31 -2.09
CA SER A 583 8.91 -4.52 -1.69
C SER A 583 8.09 -4.33 -0.40
N HIS A 584 8.53 -3.40 0.45
CA HIS A 584 7.86 -3.02 1.70
C HIS A 584 7.02 -1.75 1.56
N GLU A 585 6.77 -1.26 0.34
CA GLU A 585 5.89 -0.13 0.03
C GLU A 585 6.28 1.19 0.68
N LEU A 586 7.53 1.34 1.12
CA LEU A 586 8.09 2.63 1.52
C LEU A 586 8.31 3.51 0.27
N LEU A 587 8.60 2.86 -0.85
CA LEU A 587 8.71 3.45 -2.18
C LEU A 587 7.76 2.78 -3.17
N VAL A 588 7.22 3.56 -4.09
CA VAL A 588 6.39 3.09 -5.20
C VAL A 588 7.21 3.24 -6.49
N GLU A 589 7.54 2.13 -7.14
CA GLU A 589 8.14 2.16 -8.47
C GLU A 589 7.10 2.57 -9.52
N ILE A 590 7.47 3.49 -10.40
CA ILE A 590 6.59 3.97 -11.47
C ILE A 590 6.91 3.19 -12.75
N PRO A 591 5.93 2.42 -13.29
CA PRO A 591 6.14 1.63 -14.50
C PRO A 591 6.63 2.49 -15.67
N ASN A 592 7.45 1.88 -16.54
CA ASN A 592 8.06 2.50 -17.73
C ASN A 592 9.08 3.63 -17.47
N GLY A 593 9.30 4.02 -16.21
CA GLY A 593 10.34 4.98 -15.82
C GLY A 593 10.23 6.32 -16.57
N ARG A 594 11.39 6.91 -16.90
CA ARG A 594 11.48 8.14 -17.71
C ARG A 594 12.62 8.04 -18.72
N SER A 595 12.39 8.38 -19.98
CA SER A 595 13.51 8.61 -20.92
C SER A 595 14.23 9.90 -20.53
N ALA A 596 15.56 9.84 -20.36
CA ALA A 596 16.36 11.05 -20.33
C ALA A 596 16.16 11.80 -21.66
N ARG A 597 15.77 13.08 -21.60
CA ARG A 597 15.48 14.01 -22.73
C ARG A 597 15.86 13.48 -24.13
N ASN A 598 14.90 13.44 -25.05
CA ASN A 598 15.04 13.15 -26.48
C ASN A 598 16.12 12.10 -26.81
N TYR A 599 15.77 10.82 -26.67
CA TYR A 599 16.58 9.63 -27.02
C TYR A 599 17.65 9.15 -26.00
N GLY A 600 17.63 9.63 -24.76
CA GLY A 600 18.54 9.15 -23.71
C GLY A 600 18.08 7.87 -22.98
N PRO A 601 18.96 7.25 -22.16
CA PRO A 601 18.68 6.02 -21.44
C PRO A 601 17.45 6.17 -20.53
N ARG A 602 16.67 5.08 -20.40
CA ARG A 602 15.52 5.03 -19.49
C ARG A 602 16.02 4.98 -18.06
N LEU A 603 15.60 5.96 -17.26
CA LEU A 603 15.83 6.04 -15.83
C LEU A 603 14.69 5.31 -15.11
N ARG A 604 15.03 4.55 -14.06
CA ARG A 604 14.04 4.02 -13.12
C ARG A 604 13.52 5.17 -12.28
N LYS A 605 12.21 5.20 -12.04
CA LYS A 605 11.52 6.29 -11.35
C LYS A 605 10.75 5.73 -10.16
N TYR A 606 10.88 6.42 -9.04
CA TYR A 606 10.24 6.04 -7.79
C TYR A 606 9.57 7.24 -7.14
N GLN A 607 8.59 6.96 -6.29
CA GLN A 607 7.89 7.93 -5.46
C GLN A 607 7.98 7.48 -4.01
N LEU A 608 8.18 8.41 -3.06
CA LEU A 608 7.89 8.13 -1.66
C LEU A 608 6.42 7.75 -1.54
N HIS A 609 6.13 6.71 -0.77
CA HIS A 609 4.74 6.31 -0.57
C HIS A 609 3.93 7.49 0.03
N PRO A 610 2.68 7.72 -0.39
CA PRO A 610 1.85 8.82 0.11
C PRO A 610 1.69 8.86 1.63
N MET A 611 1.75 7.71 2.32
CA MET A 611 1.77 7.65 3.78
C MET A 611 3.10 8.07 4.42
N VAL A 612 4.21 8.12 3.67
CA VAL A 612 5.54 8.51 4.18
C VAL A 612 5.80 10.00 3.96
N ALA A 613 5.29 10.56 2.85
CA ALA A 613 5.50 11.97 2.50
C ALA A 613 5.14 12.98 3.61
N PRO A 614 4.04 12.81 4.39
CA PRO A 614 3.68 13.75 5.46
C PRO A 614 4.72 13.88 6.58
N SER A 615 5.49 12.83 6.91
CA SER A 615 6.58 12.91 7.90
C SER A 615 7.62 13.97 7.55
N TYR A 616 7.80 14.23 6.26
CA TYR A 616 8.80 15.16 5.72
C TYR A 616 8.18 16.46 5.20
N SER A 617 6.90 16.73 5.49
CA SER A 617 6.17 17.87 4.90
C SER A 617 6.26 17.89 3.37
N LEU A 618 6.24 16.71 2.74
CA LEU A 618 6.25 16.54 1.30
C LEU A 618 4.82 16.33 0.77
N PRO A 619 4.54 16.65 -0.50
CA PRO A 619 3.25 16.37 -1.10
C PRO A 619 3.07 14.86 -1.31
N THR A 620 1.83 14.40 -1.24
CA THR A 620 1.46 13.00 -1.48
C THR A 620 1.32 12.67 -2.97
N SER A 621 1.08 13.67 -3.81
CA SER A 621 1.04 13.54 -5.26
C SER A 621 2.39 13.85 -5.89
N ARG A 622 2.66 13.17 -7.01
CA ARG A 622 3.83 13.40 -7.84
C ARG A 622 3.55 14.46 -8.91
N ARG A 623 4.41 15.47 -9.01
CA ARG A 623 4.39 16.43 -10.14
C ARG A 623 5.78 16.60 -10.75
N GLY A 624 6.77 16.94 -9.94
CA GLY A 624 8.18 16.93 -10.32
C GLY A 624 8.93 15.71 -9.76
N GLU A 625 10.19 15.60 -10.13
CA GLU A 625 11.08 14.53 -9.67
C GLU A 625 12.51 15.03 -9.50
N MET A 626 13.22 14.50 -8.50
CA MET A 626 14.66 14.73 -8.37
C MET A 626 15.45 13.65 -9.12
N ARG A 627 16.29 14.04 -10.06
CA ARG A 627 17.30 13.10 -10.60
C ARG A 627 18.45 12.97 -9.60
N LEU A 628 18.67 11.77 -9.09
CA LEU A 628 19.82 11.46 -8.24
C LEU A 628 21.00 11.05 -9.12
N VAL A 629 22.17 11.64 -8.84
CA VAL A 629 23.44 11.18 -9.42
C VAL A 629 23.91 9.92 -8.68
N PRO A 630 24.74 9.05 -9.28
CA PRO A 630 25.16 7.78 -8.67
C PRO A 630 25.69 7.90 -7.24
N ALA A 631 26.57 8.89 -6.98
CA ALA A 631 27.09 9.14 -5.63
C ALA A 631 25.98 9.51 -4.63
N ALA A 632 25.00 10.31 -5.04
CA ALA A 632 23.87 10.69 -4.18
C ALA A 632 22.90 9.52 -3.97
N ALA A 633 22.66 8.72 -5.01
CA ALA A 633 21.83 7.53 -4.90
C ALA A 633 22.47 6.51 -3.94
N SER A 634 23.77 6.25 -4.08
CA SER A 634 24.51 5.35 -3.19
C SER A 634 24.52 5.87 -1.75
N ALA A 635 24.84 7.15 -1.52
CA ALA A 635 24.84 7.72 -0.17
C ALA A 635 23.46 7.71 0.52
N VAL A 636 22.37 7.70 -0.25
CA VAL A 636 21.01 7.58 0.29
C VAL A 636 20.71 6.13 0.68
N PHE A 637 21.01 5.15 -0.19
CA PHE A 637 20.57 3.77 0.00
C PHE A 637 21.61 2.84 0.66
N ASP A 638 22.84 3.29 0.81
CA ASP A 638 23.89 2.57 1.53
C ASP A 638 23.93 3.04 2.99
N ALA A 639 23.53 2.15 3.91
CA ALA A 639 23.45 2.44 5.34
C ALA A 639 24.84 2.56 5.99
N GLU A 640 25.87 1.98 5.39
CA GLU A 640 27.26 2.02 5.92
C GLU A 640 27.94 3.36 5.64
N VAL A 641 27.43 4.14 4.66
CA VAL A 641 27.92 5.49 4.42
C VAL A 641 27.69 6.36 5.66
N PRO A 642 28.74 6.98 6.26
CA PRO A 642 28.58 7.82 7.43
C PRO A 642 27.68 9.03 7.17
N GLU A 643 26.94 9.46 8.18
CA GLU A 643 26.03 10.62 8.07
C GLU A 643 26.76 11.89 7.59
N SER A 644 28.00 12.11 8.04
CA SER A 644 28.83 13.25 7.59
C SER A 644 29.10 13.24 6.08
N GLU A 645 29.34 12.06 5.50
CA GLU A 645 29.60 11.92 4.06
C GLU A 645 28.30 12.11 3.26
N TYR A 646 27.20 11.51 3.72
CA TYR A 646 25.88 11.77 3.15
C TYR A 646 25.55 13.27 3.13
N LEU A 647 25.84 14.00 4.23
CA LEU A 647 25.61 15.45 4.31
C LEU A 647 26.44 16.25 3.29
N VAL A 648 27.67 15.81 2.98
CA VAL A 648 28.50 16.43 1.94
C VAL A 648 27.84 16.26 0.57
N VAL A 649 27.42 15.04 0.23
CA VAL A 649 26.77 14.74 -1.06
C VAL A 649 25.43 15.46 -1.19
N LEU A 650 24.64 15.49 -0.12
CA LEU A 650 23.38 16.24 -0.01
C LEU A 650 23.60 17.74 -0.30
N ASN A 651 24.60 18.35 0.35
CA ASN A 651 24.88 19.77 0.16
C ASN A 651 25.37 20.06 -1.27
N ALA A 652 26.19 19.19 -1.85
CA ALA A 652 26.63 19.32 -3.24
C ALA A 652 25.47 19.24 -4.24
N GLN A 653 24.52 18.31 -4.01
CA GLN A 653 23.32 18.15 -4.83
C GLN A 653 22.42 19.40 -4.78
N LEU A 654 22.32 20.04 -3.61
CA LEU A 654 21.46 21.21 -3.37
C LEU A 654 22.12 22.56 -3.65
N ALA A 655 23.43 22.60 -3.91
CA ALA A 655 24.22 23.84 -4.01
C ALA A 655 23.74 24.83 -5.07
N THR A 656 23.04 24.36 -6.11
CA THR A 656 22.49 25.21 -7.18
C THR A 656 21.10 25.80 -6.88
N MET A 657 20.48 25.35 -5.79
CA MET A 657 19.13 25.73 -5.36
C MET A 657 19.13 26.64 -4.12
N LYS A 658 20.24 26.70 -3.38
CA LYS A 658 20.42 27.56 -2.20
C LYS A 658 21.19 28.83 -2.55
N ALA A 659 20.73 29.97 -2.06
CA ALA A 659 21.42 31.24 -2.21
C ALA A 659 22.50 31.42 -1.12
N PRO A 660 23.67 32.00 -1.44
CA PRO A 660 24.08 32.53 -2.75
C PRO A 660 24.37 31.40 -3.75
N PHE A 661 23.75 31.47 -4.93
CA PHE A 661 23.79 30.36 -5.90
C PHE A 661 25.22 30.13 -6.38
N SER A 662 25.83 29.03 -5.96
CA SER A 662 27.18 28.69 -6.40
C SER A 662 27.23 28.46 -7.91
N ARG A 663 28.14 29.17 -8.61
CA ARG A 663 28.54 28.79 -9.97
C ARG A 663 29.33 27.49 -9.84
N LYS A 664 28.90 26.41 -10.51
CA LYS A 664 29.85 25.36 -10.86
C LYS A 664 30.93 26.02 -11.72
N ARG A 665 32.14 26.24 -11.18
CA ARG A 665 33.32 26.31 -12.04
C ARG A 665 33.37 24.96 -12.75
N SER A 666 33.14 24.94 -14.06
CA SER A 666 33.37 23.77 -14.88
C SER A 666 34.88 23.51 -14.96
N SER A 667 35.47 22.94 -13.90
CA SER A 667 36.78 22.31 -14.01
C SER A 667 36.56 20.91 -14.54
N LYS A 668 36.42 20.81 -15.85
CA LYS A 668 36.67 19.68 -16.76
C LYS A 668 36.08 20.04 -18.11
N GLU A 669 36.77 20.94 -18.80
CA GLU A 669 36.99 20.71 -20.23
C GLU A 669 37.84 19.44 -20.27
N GLU A 670 37.22 18.30 -20.59
CA GLU A 670 37.99 17.20 -21.16
C GLU A 670 38.54 17.72 -22.49
N PRO A 671 39.86 17.66 -22.73
CA PRO A 671 40.40 18.09 -24.01
C PRO A 671 39.85 17.15 -25.08
N LEU A 672 39.04 17.72 -25.97
CA LEU A 672 38.77 17.14 -27.27
C LEU A 672 40.10 17.14 -28.05
N PHE A 673 40.58 15.92 -28.33
CA PHE A 673 41.70 15.57 -29.22
C PHE A 673 43.10 16.01 -28.79
N ASP A 674 43.98 15.02 -28.56
CA ASP A 674 45.20 14.85 -29.36
C ASP A 674 45.80 13.43 -29.17
N ALA A 675 46.17 12.83 -30.31
CA ALA A 675 46.77 11.51 -30.59
C ALA A 675 45.86 10.26 -30.60
#